data_AF-A0A848SYB8-F1
#
_entry.id   AF-A0A848SYB8-F1
#
_cell.length_a   1.000
_cell.length_b   1.000
_cell.length_c   1.000
_cell.angle_alpha   90.00
_cell.angle_beta   90.00
_cell.angle_gamma   90.00
#
_symmetry.space_group_name_H-M   'P 1'
#
loop_
_entity.id
_entity.type
_entity.pdbx_description
1 polymer ?
#
loop_
_entity_poly.entity_id
_entity_poly.type
_entity_poly.pdbx_seq_one_letter_code
_entity_poly.pdbx_strand_id
1 'polypeptide(L)'
;DHRDEAISDLKRDTIIAAALVFPVFLLEMGGHVIPGLHGWIGATIGHQTVRVLSFLLIGATLLGPARRFYAIGIPALMRGAPEMNALVALGTLAAFAYSTVATFAPGILPEGTRNVYFEAAGVIVVLILLGRTLEARAKGRAGAAIRALMELSPQTATVVTASGTEDRPIASLEVGNLIRVRPGERIATDGVVTEGNSAVDEAMITGEPLPVAKTPGDRVTGGTVNGSGALTFRATEVGENTVLARIVQMVGDAQGAKLPIQSLVDRITGWFVPAVLVVAVLTVAAWLIAGGPGFLGLALVAGVSVLIIACPCAMGLATPTSIMVGIGRAARMGILFRRGDALQALSEVKLVAFDKTGTLTEGHPEVSEVVTADGWARDDLLRLAAGAEARSEHPIAAAVVAAVDDYSEATDFQSITGDGIRCTVEGRRVAVGTSRLMESEGAVTAPLATDVARLASDAQTAFYVAVDGKLAGVIAVADPIKPSARQTVAMLRDLGLQVALITGDAKATGEAIATSLGIETVIAEARPETKRDTIRELAKQGRIAFVGDGINDAPALAAADVGIALGTGTDVAIETADVVLMSGDPAGVERAVRLSVATMRNIRQNLGWAFGYNILLIPVAAGVLFPAFGVLLSPMLAAGAMAFSSIAVVTNALRLNRFGNMTEQPSEG
;
A
#
# COMPACT_ATOMS: atom_id res chain seq x y z
N ASP A 1 3.47 7.82 -21.16
CA ASP A 1 3.04 8.85 -22.10
C ASP A 1 1.67 9.48 -21.88
N HIS A 2 0.53 8.79 -21.81
CA HIS A 2 -0.79 9.47 -21.73
C HIS A 2 -1.04 10.43 -20.54
N ARG A 3 -0.40 10.21 -19.37
CA ARG A 3 -0.56 11.10 -18.20
C ARG A 3 0.18 12.44 -18.37
N ASP A 4 1.34 12.41 -19.02
CA ASP A 4 2.17 13.61 -19.20
C ASP A 4 1.58 14.51 -20.31
N GLU A 5 0.95 13.91 -21.32
CA GLU A 5 0.11 14.60 -22.32
C GLU A 5 -1.07 15.32 -21.65
N ALA A 6 -1.83 14.64 -20.78
CA ALA A 6 -2.97 15.24 -20.10
C ALA A 6 -2.61 16.44 -19.19
N ILE A 7 -1.43 16.39 -18.55
CA ILE A 7 -0.89 17.52 -17.76
C ILE A 7 -0.52 18.68 -18.69
N SER A 8 0.10 18.38 -19.84
CA SER A 8 0.46 19.39 -20.84
C SER A 8 -0.76 20.14 -21.36
N ASP A 9 -1.83 19.42 -21.67
CA ASP A 9 -3.09 20.01 -22.15
C ASP A 9 -3.74 20.92 -21.10
N LEU A 10 -3.84 20.48 -19.83
CA LEU A 10 -4.35 21.31 -18.74
C LEU A 10 -3.52 22.57 -18.53
N LYS A 11 -2.18 22.45 -18.62
CA LYS A 11 -1.28 23.59 -18.50
C LYS A 11 -1.49 24.58 -19.65
N ARG A 12 -1.61 24.08 -20.89
CA ARG A 12 -1.90 24.90 -22.07
C ARG A 12 -3.23 25.65 -21.92
N ASP A 13 -4.29 24.95 -21.55
CA ASP A 13 -5.62 25.53 -21.34
C ASP A 13 -5.60 26.61 -20.25
N THR A 14 -4.88 26.35 -19.15
CA THR A 14 -4.70 27.32 -18.06
C THR A 14 -4.01 28.58 -18.54
N ILE A 15 -2.93 28.44 -19.33
CA ILE A 15 -2.17 29.58 -19.87
C ILE A 15 -3.04 30.39 -20.84
N ILE A 16 -3.76 29.72 -21.74
CA ILE A 16 -4.65 30.38 -22.71
C ILE A 16 -5.77 31.13 -21.96
N ALA A 17 -6.42 30.48 -20.98
CA ALA A 17 -7.46 31.12 -20.18
C ALA A 17 -6.90 32.33 -19.41
N ALA A 18 -5.72 32.19 -18.77
CA ALA A 18 -5.09 33.29 -18.06
C ALA A 18 -4.77 34.46 -19.00
N ALA A 19 -4.25 34.19 -20.20
CA ALA A 19 -3.94 35.23 -21.18
C ALA A 19 -5.19 35.99 -21.66
N LEU A 20 -6.33 35.29 -21.83
CA LEU A 20 -7.60 35.92 -22.25
C LEU A 20 -8.30 36.68 -21.12
N VAL A 21 -8.21 36.18 -19.89
CA VAL A 21 -8.88 36.77 -18.71
C VAL A 21 -8.07 37.91 -18.11
N PHE A 22 -6.75 37.89 -18.20
CA PHE A 22 -5.87 38.87 -17.59
C PHE A 22 -6.16 40.33 -17.99
N PRO A 23 -6.41 40.67 -19.29
CA PRO A 23 -6.82 42.02 -19.67
C PRO A 23 -8.14 42.45 -19.04
N VAL A 24 -9.12 41.55 -18.97
CA VAL A 24 -10.44 41.81 -18.37
C VAL A 24 -10.30 42.06 -16.87
N PHE A 25 -9.50 41.23 -16.19
CA PHE A 25 -9.17 41.40 -14.77
C PHE A 25 -8.51 42.76 -14.50
N LEU A 26 -7.49 43.14 -15.28
CA LEU A 26 -6.81 44.43 -15.11
C LEU A 26 -7.75 45.62 -15.33
N LEU A 27 -8.62 45.56 -16.35
CA LEU A 27 -9.52 46.66 -16.68
C LEU A 27 -10.64 46.82 -15.64
N GLU A 28 -11.24 45.73 -15.18
CA GLU A 28 -12.33 45.76 -14.20
C GLU A 28 -11.81 45.97 -12.76
N MET A 29 -10.85 45.17 -12.30
CA MET A 29 -10.32 45.30 -10.93
C MET A 29 -9.39 46.51 -10.78
N GLY A 30 -8.53 46.78 -11.76
CA GLY A 30 -7.67 47.96 -11.74
C GLY A 30 -8.47 49.27 -11.75
N GLY A 31 -9.61 49.27 -12.45
CA GLY A 31 -10.55 50.39 -12.45
C GLY A 31 -11.26 50.62 -11.11
N HIS A 32 -11.34 49.64 -10.21
CA HIS A 32 -11.90 49.83 -8.87
C HIS A 32 -10.84 50.20 -7.82
N VAL A 33 -9.58 49.74 -8.01
CA VAL A 33 -8.48 49.94 -7.05
C VAL A 33 -7.76 51.27 -7.27
N ILE A 34 -7.67 51.77 -8.51
CA ILE A 34 -6.99 53.01 -8.85
C ILE A 34 -8.02 53.98 -9.47
N PRO A 35 -8.51 54.99 -8.72
CA PRO A 35 -9.52 55.94 -9.22
C PRO A 35 -9.10 56.66 -10.50
N GLY A 36 -7.81 56.94 -10.66
CA GLY A 36 -7.24 57.54 -11.88
C GLY A 36 -7.30 56.63 -13.11
N LEU A 37 -7.27 55.30 -12.93
CA LEU A 37 -7.39 54.34 -14.02
C LEU A 37 -8.85 54.22 -14.48
N HIS A 38 -9.82 54.30 -13.56
CA HIS A 38 -11.26 54.34 -13.89
C HIS A 38 -11.60 55.53 -14.79
N GLY A 39 -11.15 56.72 -14.39
CA GLY A 39 -11.38 57.96 -15.14
C GLY A 39 -10.67 57.96 -16.50
N TRP A 40 -9.44 57.42 -16.56
CA TRP A 40 -8.68 57.30 -17.81
C TRP A 40 -9.35 56.33 -18.80
N ILE A 41 -9.79 55.15 -18.33
CA ILE A 41 -10.49 54.16 -19.16
C ILE A 41 -11.82 54.73 -19.68
N GLY A 42 -12.59 55.40 -18.80
CA GLY A 42 -13.84 56.06 -19.17
C GLY A 42 -13.65 57.14 -20.23
N ALA A 43 -12.54 57.90 -20.16
CA ALA A 43 -12.25 59.00 -21.07
C ALA A 43 -11.59 58.57 -22.41
N THR A 44 -10.90 57.43 -22.47
CA THR A 44 -10.16 56.99 -23.67
C THR A 44 -10.85 55.86 -24.43
N ILE A 45 -11.27 54.80 -23.73
CA ILE A 45 -11.79 53.56 -24.34
C ILE A 45 -13.32 53.52 -24.27
N GLY A 46 -13.90 54.08 -23.21
CA GLY A 46 -15.34 54.10 -22.94
C GLY A 46 -15.83 52.82 -22.27
N HIS A 47 -16.69 52.95 -21.26
CA HIS A 47 -17.18 51.82 -20.45
C HIS A 47 -17.94 50.75 -21.25
N GLN A 48 -18.66 51.14 -22.30
CA GLN A 48 -19.37 50.18 -23.15
C GLN A 48 -18.40 49.34 -23.99
N THR A 49 -17.33 49.94 -24.51
CA THR A 49 -16.28 49.24 -25.25
C THR A 49 -15.57 48.21 -24.37
N VAL A 50 -15.27 48.57 -23.12
CA VAL A 50 -14.66 47.65 -22.13
C VAL A 50 -15.59 46.46 -21.85
N ARG A 51 -16.89 46.68 -21.69
CA ARG A 51 -17.87 45.60 -21.49
C ARG A 51 -17.98 44.67 -22.69
N VAL A 52 -18.01 45.21 -23.90
CA VAL A 52 -18.03 44.40 -25.14
C VAL A 52 -16.73 43.61 -25.32
N LEU A 53 -15.58 44.23 -25.05
CA LEU A 53 -14.30 43.53 -25.06
C LEU A 53 -14.27 42.41 -24.03
N SER A 54 -14.78 42.66 -22.82
CA SER A 54 -14.91 41.65 -21.76
C SER A 54 -15.83 40.51 -22.19
N PHE A 55 -16.96 40.80 -22.82
CA PHE A 55 -17.86 39.78 -23.39
C PHE A 55 -17.13 38.89 -24.41
N LEU A 56 -16.34 39.47 -25.32
CA LEU A 56 -15.62 38.70 -26.35
C LEU A 56 -14.50 37.84 -25.75
N LEU A 57 -13.66 38.41 -24.87
CA LEU A 57 -12.53 37.71 -24.27
C LEU A 57 -12.99 36.60 -23.31
N ILE A 58 -14.00 36.88 -22.49
CA ILE A 58 -14.58 35.87 -21.59
C ILE A 58 -15.37 34.85 -22.39
N GLY A 59 -16.13 35.25 -23.42
CA GLY A 59 -16.80 34.33 -24.34
C GLY A 59 -15.82 33.35 -25.01
N ALA A 60 -14.66 33.84 -25.48
CA ALA A 60 -13.60 33.00 -26.03
C ALA A 60 -13.00 32.04 -24.98
N THR A 61 -12.84 32.51 -23.74
CA THR A 61 -12.39 31.66 -22.61
C THR A 61 -13.39 30.55 -22.32
N LEU A 62 -14.69 30.85 -22.38
CA LEU A 62 -15.78 29.92 -22.14
C LEU A 62 -15.90 28.87 -23.26
N LEU A 63 -15.80 29.29 -24.52
CA LEU A 63 -15.90 28.41 -25.68
C LEU A 63 -14.64 27.57 -25.93
N GLY A 64 -13.47 28.07 -25.52
CA GLY A 64 -12.19 27.38 -25.64
C GLY A 64 -11.84 26.57 -24.38
N PRO A 65 -10.94 27.08 -23.50
CA PRO A 65 -10.46 26.33 -22.32
C PRO A 65 -11.58 25.78 -21.41
N ALA A 66 -12.65 26.55 -21.17
CA ALA A 66 -13.72 26.13 -20.26
C ALA A 66 -14.68 25.09 -20.86
N ARG A 67 -14.61 24.82 -22.18
CA ARG A 67 -15.46 23.83 -22.87
C ARG A 67 -15.41 22.46 -22.20
N ARG A 68 -14.28 22.11 -21.60
CA ARG A 68 -14.07 20.85 -20.87
C ARG A 68 -15.05 20.70 -19.70
N PHE A 69 -15.39 21.79 -19.01
CA PHE A 69 -16.38 21.77 -17.92
C PHE A 69 -17.79 21.61 -18.49
N TYR A 70 -18.11 22.33 -19.55
CA TYR A 70 -19.45 22.31 -20.14
C TYR A 70 -19.80 20.97 -20.79
N ALA A 71 -18.82 20.36 -21.48
CA ALA A 71 -18.99 19.06 -22.13
C ALA A 71 -19.36 17.92 -21.17
N ILE A 72 -19.00 18.04 -19.88
CA ILE A 72 -19.27 17.03 -18.86
C ILE A 72 -20.43 17.50 -17.95
N GLY A 73 -20.37 18.74 -17.49
CA GLY A 73 -21.29 19.31 -16.49
C GLY A 73 -22.72 19.48 -16.98
N ILE A 74 -22.93 19.96 -18.22
CA ILE A 74 -24.29 20.16 -18.75
C ILE A 74 -25.01 18.82 -18.92
N PRO A 75 -24.41 17.79 -19.57
CA PRO A 75 -25.04 16.47 -19.65
C PRO A 75 -25.28 15.82 -18.28
N ALA A 76 -24.38 16.00 -17.31
CA ALA A 76 -24.53 15.47 -15.96
C ALA A 76 -25.75 16.06 -15.24
N LEU A 77 -25.94 17.39 -15.36
CA LEU A 77 -27.10 18.09 -14.83
C LEU A 77 -28.41 17.60 -15.48
N MET A 78 -28.43 17.46 -16.81
CA MET A 78 -29.60 16.99 -17.55
C MET A 78 -30.02 15.56 -17.20
N ARG A 79 -29.06 14.71 -16.85
CA ARG A 79 -29.30 13.32 -16.42
C ARG A 79 -29.72 13.19 -14.95
N GLY A 80 -29.86 14.29 -14.22
CA GLY A 80 -30.19 14.26 -12.78
C GLY A 80 -29.07 13.73 -11.88
N ALA A 81 -27.83 13.65 -12.40
CA ALA A 81 -26.64 13.26 -11.66
C ALA A 81 -25.63 14.42 -11.65
N PRO A 82 -25.99 15.57 -11.04
CA PRO A 82 -25.12 16.74 -11.02
C PRO A 82 -23.82 16.42 -10.30
N GLU A 83 -22.71 16.86 -10.88
CA GLU A 83 -21.36 16.69 -10.36
C GLU A 83 -20.60 18.01 -10.37
N MET A 84 -19.33 17.99 -9.99
CA MET A 84 -18.48 19.16 -9.86
C MET A 84 -18.49 20.06 -11.11
N ASN A 85 -18.37 19.48 -12.31
CA ASN A 85 -18.42 20.27 -13.55
C ASN A 85 -19.77 20.97 -13.76
N ALA A 86 -20.87 20.42 -13.24
CA ALA A 86 -22.20 21.02 -13.33
C ALA A 86 -22.31 22.30 -12.48
N LEU A 87 -21.72 22.31 -11.27
CA LEU A 87 -21.69 23.49 -10.40
C LEU A 87 -20.92 24.65 -11.03
N VAL A 88 -19.73 24.33 -11.57
CA VAL A 88 -18.89 25.31 -12.28
C VAL A 88 -19.59 25.80 -13.54
N ALA A 89 -20.22 24.90 -14.28
CA ALA A 89 -20.96 25.25 -15.48
C ALA A 89 -22.09 26.23 -15.17
N LEU A 90 -22.91 25.91 -14.16
CA LEU A 90 -24.03 26.75 -13.75
C LEU A 90 -23.56 28.12 -13.26
N GLY A 91 -22.55 28.17 -12.40
CA GLY A 91 -22.04 29.44 -11.86
C GLY A 91 -21.42 30.36 -12.92
N THR A 92 -20.55 29.82 -13.79
CA THR A 92 -19.88 30.61 -14.84
C THR A 92 -20.86 31.04 -15.94
N LEU A 93 -21.78 30.18 -16.36
CA LEU A 93 -22.80 30.53 -17.35
C LEU A 93 -23.81 31.54 -16.78
N ALA A 94 -24.22 31.42 -15.52
CA ALA A 94 -25.10 32.40 -14.88
C ALA A 94 -24.45 33.79 -14.81
N ALA A 95 -23.19 33.87 -14.37
CA ALA A 95 -22.43 35.12 -14.32
C ALA A 95 -22.24 35.73 -15.73
N PHE A 96 -21.92 34.91 -16.73
CA PHE A 96 -21.76 35.36 -18.11
C PHE A 96 -23.08 35.84 -18.73
N ALA A 97 -24.17 35.08 -18.56
CA ALA A 97 -25.49 35.40 -19.09
C ALA A 97 -26.03 36.71 -18.49
N TYR A 98 -25.93 36.87 -17.17
CA TYR A 98 -26.32 38.12 -16.49
C TYR A 98 -25.53 39.32 -17.01
N SER A 99 -24.21 39.18 -17.12
CA SER A 99 -23.32 40.24 -17.61
C SER A 99 -23.60 40.61 -19.07
N THR A 100 -24.01 39.63 -19.87
CA THR A 100 -24.43 39.84 -21.27
C THR A 100 -25.71 40.67 -21.32
N VAL A 101 -26.72 40.33 -20.51
CA VAL A 101 -27.96 41.13 -20.40
C VAL A 101 -27.66 42.55 -19.91
N ALA A 102 -26.83 42.71 -18.89
CA ALA A 102 -26.42 44.02 -18.37
C ALA A 102 -25.65 44.88 -19.40
N THR A 103 -24.99 44.25 -20.37
CA THR A 103 -24.19 44.93 -21.40
C THR A 103 -25.02 45.34 -22.61
N PHE A 104 -25.88 44.45 -23.12
CA PHE A 104 -26.59 44.65 -24.39
C PHE A 104 -28.06 45.03 -24.22
N ALA A 105 -28.67 44.70 -23.07
CA ALA A 105 -30.07 45.00 -22.78
C ALA A 105 -30.25 45.57 -21.34
N PRO A 106 -29.53 46.64 -20.96
CA PRO A 106 -29.56 47.19 -19.61
C PRO A 106 -30.95 47.71 -19.17
N GLY A 107 -31.85 47.97 -20.12
CA GLY A 107 -33.22 48.40 -19.86
C GLY A 107 -34.14 47.30 -19.29
N ILE A 108 -33.73 46.03 -19.37
CA ILE A 108 -34.46 44.90 -18.76
C ILE A 108 -34.19 44.84 -17.25
N LEU A 109 -33.06 45.41 -16.79
CA LEU A 109 -32.65 45.36 -15.40
C LEU A 109 -33.11 46.62 -14.63
N PRO A 110 -33.57 46.46 -13.38
CA PRO A 110 -33.87 47.58 -12.49
C PRO A 110 -32.68 48.55 -12.33
N GLU A 111 -32.98 49.83 -12.17
CA GLU A 111 -31.94 50.84 -11.93
C GLU A 111 -31.11 50.51 -10.69
N GLY A 112 -29.79 50.72 -10.77
CA GLY A 112 -28.85 50.37 -9.70
C GLY A 112 -28.41 48.90 -9.67
N THR A 113 -28.87 48.04 -10.60
CA THR A 113 -28.45 46.62 -10.68
C THR A 113 -27.58 46.28 -11.89
N ARG A 114 -27.09 47.28 -12.65
CA ARG A 114 -26.41 47.08 -13.95
C ARG A 114 -24.92 46.73 -13.85
N ASN A 115 -24.53 45.93 -12.86
CA ASN A 115 -23.14 45.50 -12.67
C ASN A 115 -22.80 44.33 -13.59
N VAL A 116 -21.56 44.24 -14.04
CA VAL A 116 -21.06 43.13 -14.87
C VAL A 116 -20.11 42.25 -14.05
N TYR A 117 -20.16 40.95 -14.31
CA TYR A 117 -19.40 39.91 -13.62
C TYR A 117 -18.64 39.01 -14.61
N PHE A 118 -18.28 39.56 -15.77
CA PHE A 118 -17.44 38.86 -16.77
C PHE A 118 -16.09 38.45 -16.17
N GLU A 119 -15.47 39.37 -15.42
CA GLU A 119 -14.21 39.15 -14.71
C GLU A 119 -14.33 37.97 -13.73
N ALA A 120 -15.37 37.94 -12.89
CA ALA A 120 -15.63 36.81 -11.99
C ALA A 120 -15.71 35.48 -12.77
N ALA A 121 -16.52 35.39 -13.83
CA ALA A 121 -16.65 34.16 -14.64
C ALA A 121 -15.31 33.69 -15.22
N GLY A 122 -14.50 34.62 -15.74
CA GLY A 122 -13.17 34.33 -16.28
C GLY A 122 -12.18 33.87 -15.21
N VAL A 123 -12.10 34.59 -14.09
CA VAL A 123 -11.19 34.27 -12.98
C VAL A 123 -11.51 32.91 -12.38
N ILE A 124 -12.80 32.57 -12.24
CA ILE A 124 -13.25 31.23 -11.80
C ILE A 124 -12.68 30.15 -12.72
N VAL A 125 -12.81 30.31 -14.04
CA VAL A 125 -12.26 29.35 -15.02
C VAL A 125 -10.75 29.20 -14.85
N VAL A 126 -10.01 30.31 -14.76
CA VAL A 126 -8.54 30.29 -14.60
C VAL A 126 -8.14 29.59 -13.31
N LEU A 127 -8.76 29.92 -12.18
CA LEU A 127 -8.42 29.34 -10.88
C LEU A 127 -8.75 27.84 -10.81
N ILE A 128 -9.85 27.40 -11.43
CA ILE A 128 -10.20 25.98 -11.49
C ILE A 128 -9.24 25.21 -12.40
N LEU A 129 -8.90 25.77 -13.58
CA LEU A 129 -7.90 25.15 -14.48
C LEU A 129 -6.52 25.09 -13.82
N LEU A 130 -6.12 26.15 -13.12
CA LEU A 130 -4.89 26.18 -12.33
C LEU A 130 -4.93 25.13 -11.22
N GLY A 131 -6.03 25.06 -10.46
CA GLY A 131 -6.24 24.04 -9.43
C GLY A 131 -6.11 22.62 -9.98
N ARG A 132 -6.73 22.33 -11.13
CA ARG A 132 -6.61 21.04 -11.84
C ARG A 132 -5.21 20.76 -12.35
N THR A 133 -4.49 21.78 -12.81
CA THR A 133 -3.11 21.63 -13.28
C THR A 133 -2.17 21.32 -12.11
N LEU A 134 -2.32 22.03 -10.98
CA LEU A 134 -1.58 21.76 -9.75
C LEU A 134 -1.89 20.37 -9.21
N GLU A 135 -3.17 19.99 -9.22
CA GLU A 135 -3.65 18.65 -8.90
C GLU A 135 -2.99 17.58 -9.79
N ALA A 136 -3.01 17.76 -11.11
CA ALA A 136 -2.48 16.76 -12.04
C ALA A 136 -0.96 16.61 -11.89
N ARG A 137 -0.25 17.73 -11.68
CA ARG A 137 1.19 17.74 -11.37
C ARG A 137 1.50 17.04 -10.05
N ALA A 138 0.68 17.25 -9.03
CA ALA A 138 0.79 16.60 -7.74
C ALA A 138 0.56 15.08 -7.82
N LYS A 139 -0.49 14.65 -8.52
CA LYS A 139 -0.74 13.23 -8.85
C LYS A 139 0.44 12.61 -9.58
N GLY A 140 1.03 13.33 -10.54
CA GLY A 140 2.22 12.88 -11.27
C GLY A 140 3.41 12.57 -10.35
N ARG A 141 3.64 13.38 -9.31
CA ARG A 141 4.68 13.13 -8.30
C ARG A 141 4.37 11.93 -7.40
N ALA A 142 3.08 11.68 -7.10
CA ALA A 142 2.69 10.51 -6.33
C ALA A 142 2.95 9.20 -7.09
N GLY A 143 2.89 9.21 -8.42
CA GLY A 143 3.23 8.06 -9.28
C GLY A 143 4.73 7.80 -9.46
N ALA A 144 5.60 8.62 -8.87
CA ALA A 144 7.06 8.48 -9.00
C ALA A 144 7.59 7.17 -8.38
N ALA A 145 6.87 6.57 -7.42
CA ALA A 145 7.28 5.31 -6.80
C ALA A 145 7.35 4.15 -7.80
N ILE A 146 6.39 4.04 -8.73
CA ILE A 146 6.42 3.01 -9.78
C ILE A 146 7.56 3.30 -10.76
N ARG A 147 7.73 4.57 -11.18
CA ARG A 147 8.82 4.95 -12.08
C ARG A 147 10.19 4.59 -11.48
N ALA A 148 10.38 4.87 -10.19
CA ALA A 148 11.60 4.52 -9.47
C ALA A 148 11.86 3.01 -9.43
N LEU A 149 10.81 2.16 -9.35
CA LEU A 149 10.94 0.71 -9.44
C LEU A 149 11.33 0.26 -10.86
N MET A 150 10.73 0.87 -11.89
CA MET A 150 11.07 0.58 -13.29
C MET A 150 12.50 0.99 -13.64
N GLU A 151 13.01 2.06 -13.04
CA GLU A 151 14.40 2.52 -13.18
C GLU A 151 15.42 1.58 -12.52
N LEU A 152 14.98 0.58 -11.73
CA LEU A 152 15.89 -0.39 -11.12
C LEU A 152 16.41 -1.43 -12.13
N SER A 153 15.68 -1.69 -13.22
CA SER A 153 16.11 -2.65 -14.23
C SER A 153 17.10 -2.00 -15.20
N PRO A 154 18.29 -2.58 -15.42
CA PRO A 154 19.20 -2.10 -16.47
C PRO A 154 18.58 -2.31 -17.86
N GLN A 155 19.05 -1.57 -18.86
CA GLN A 155 18.57 -1.70 -20.25
C GLN A 155 19.30 -2.80 -21.03
N THR A 156 20.53 -3.15 -20.63
CA THR A 156 21.37 -4.16 -21.24
C THR A 156 21.97 -5.08 -20.19
N ALA A 157 22.36 -6.29 -20.61
CA ALA A 157 23.07 -7.26 -19.79
C ALA A 157 24.22 -7.88 -20.58
N THR A 158 25.34 -8.15 -19.91
CA THR A 158 26.50 -8.81 -20.52
C THR A 158 26.30 -10.32 -20.51
N VAL A 159 25.98 -10.90 -21.67
CA VAL A 159 25.79 -12.34 -21.87
C VAL A 159 27.12 -13.00 -22.22
N VAL A 160 27.41 -14.14 -21.58
CA VAL A 160 28.56 -14.99 -21.87
C VAL A 160 28.19 -15.93 -23.02
N THR A 161 28.96 -15.90 -24.10
CA THR A 161 28.77 -16.72 -25.30
C THR A 161 30.03 -17.53 -25.61
N ALA A 162 29.95 -18.44 -26.58
CA ALA A 162 31.12 -19.24 -26.99
C ALA A 162 32.30 -18.41 -27.52
N SER A 163 32.05 -17.17 -27.96
CA SER A 163 33.07 -16.23 -28.48
C SER A 163 33.56 -15.21 -27.43
N GLY A 164 33.07 -15.27 -26.18
CA GLY A 164 33.45 -14.35 -25.11
C GLY A 164 32.24 -13.74 -24.41
N THR A 165 32.12 -12.41 -24.42
CA THR A 165 31.00 -11.69 -23.81
C THR A 165 30.40 -10.67 -24.77
N GLU A 166 29.07 -10.56 -24.80
CA GLU A 166 28.31 -9.64 -25.65
C GLU A 166 27.26 -8.91 -24.81
N ASP A 167 27.13 -7.60 -24.99
CA ASP A 167 26.06 -6.83 -24.34
C ASP A 167 24.77 -6.92 -25.17
N ARG A 168 23.71 -7.45 -24.57
CA ARG A 168 22.40 -7.61 -25.19
C ARG A 168 21.32 -6.80 -24.48
N PRO A 169 20.31 -6.29 -25.19
CA PRO A 169 19.14 -5.71 -24.55
C PRO A 169 18.45 -6.72 -23.63
N ILE A 170 17.91 -6.28 -22.48
CA ILE A 170 17.23 -7.21 -21.55
C ILE A 170 16.05 -7.96 -22.20
N ALA A 171 15.39 -7.34 -23.18
CA ALA A 171 14.24 -7.90 -23.88
C ALA A 171 14.59 -9.10 -24.78
N SER A 172 15.88 -9.29 -25.09
CA SER A 172 16.36 -10.43 -25.89
C SER A 172 17.00 -11.53 -25.03
N LEU A 173 16.91 -11.42 -23.69
CA LEU A 173 17.42 -12.46 -22.79
C LEU A 173 16.48 -13.65 -22.79
N GLU A 174 17.05 -14.85 -22.78
CA GLU A 174 16.32 -16.11 -22.68
C GLU A 174 16.71 -16.86 -21.41
N VAL A 175 15.78 -17.68 -20.90
CA VAL A 175 16.05 -18.59 -19.79
C VAL A 175 17.24 -19.48 -20.14
N GLY A 176 18.17 -19.64 -19.20
CA GLY A 176 19.40 -20.40 -19.38
C GLY A 176 20.59 -19.60 -19.89
N ASN A 177 20.42 -18.35 -20.31
CA ASN A 177 21.55 -17.46 -20.64
C ASN A 177 22.48 -17.28 -19.43
N LEU A 178 23.80 -17.36 -19.66
CA LEU A 178 24.80 -17.03 -18.65
C LEU A 178 25.11 -15.53 -18.72
N ILE A 179 24.95 -14.83 -17.61
CA ILE A 179 25.09 -13.38 -17.52
C ILE A 179 26.21 -13.07 -16.54
N ARG A 180 27.18 -12.25 -16.98
CA ARG A 180 28.27 -11.77 -16.14
C ARG A 180 27.93 -10.39 -15.56
N VAL A 181 28.02 -10.26 -14.25
CA VAL A 181 27.78 -9.02 -13.51
C VAL A 181 29.07 -8.57 -12.86
N ARG A 182 29.48 -7.33 -13.13
CA ARG A 182 30.69 -6.73 -12.55
C ARG A 182 30.40 -6.13 -11.18
N PRO A 183 31.44 -5.84 -10.38
CA PRO A 183 31.28 -5.13 -9.12
C PRO A 183 30.52 -3.80 -9.31
N GLY A 184 29.50 -3.56 -8.48
CA GLY A 184 28.66 -2.36 -8.54
C GLY A 184 27.59 -2.35 -9.65
N GLU A 185 27.54 -3.35 -10.53
CA GLU A 185 26.50 -3.45 -11.56
C GLU A 185 25.18 -3.97 -11.00
N ARG A 186 24.09 -3.57 -11.64
CA ARG A 186 22.75 -4.08 -11.33
C ARG A 186 22.53 -5.44 -11.98
N ILE A 187 21.90 -6.34 -11.25
CA ILE A 187 21.51 -7.65 -11.77
C ILE A 187 20.33 -7.46 -12.73
N ALA A 188 20.46 -7.93 -13.96
CA ALA A 188 19.50 -7.64 -15.02
C ALA A 188 18.21 -8.47 -14.96
N THR A 189 18.29 -9.69 -14.45
CA THR A 189 17.17 -10.65 -14.43
C THR A 189 17.36 -11.64 -13.29
N ASP A 190 16.34 -12.43 -12.96
CA ASP A 190 16.45 -13.42 -11.89
C ASP A 190 17.23 -14.65 -12.36
N GLY A 191 17.97 -15.26 -11.45
CA GLY A 191 18.74 -16.45 -11.79
C GLY A 191 19.45 -17.11 -10.61
N VAL A 192 20.34 -18.04 -10.94
CA VAL A 192 21.14 -18.80 -9.97
C VAL A 192 22.62 -18.58 -10.29
N VAL A 193 23.41 -18.23 -9.27
CA VAL A 193 24.85 -18.03 -9.40
C VAL A 193 25.51 -19.35 -9.81
N THR A 194 26.32 -19.31 -10.87
CA THR A 194 27.10 -20.45 -11.34
C THR A 194 28.56 -20.31 -10.98
N GLU A 195 29.10 -19.08 -10.94
CA GLU A 195 30.50 -18.81 -10.66
C GLU A 195 30.68 -17.49 -9.89
N GLY A 196 31.72 -17.44 -9.05
CA GLY A 196 32.08 -16.25 -8.27
C GLY A 196 31.43 -16.19 -6.89
N ASN A 197 31.83 -15.19 -6.12
CA ASN A 197 31.24 -14.85 -4.83
C ASN A 197 31.16 -13.32 -4.68
N SER A 198 30.07 -12.84 -4.09
CA SER A 198 29.87 -11.41 -3.85
C SER A 198 28.79 -11.22 -2.80
N ALA A 199 28.74 -10.03 -2.20
CA ALA A 199 27.60 -9.61 -1.39
C ALA A 199 26.67 -8.77 -2.27
N VAL A 200 25.39 -9.16 -2.37
CA VAL A 200 24.39 -8.48 -3.19
C VAL A 200 23.51 -7.62 -2.28
N ASP A 201 23.39 -6.34 -2.62
CA ASP A 201 22.50 -5.40 -1.95
C ASP A 201 21.08 -5.56 -2.52
N GLU A 202 20.21 -6.14 -1.70
CA GLU A 202 18.80 -6.38 -2.00
C GLU A 202 17.87 -5.35 -1.31
N ALA A 203 18.42 -4.32 -0.63
CA ALA A 203 17.69 -3.39 0.22
C ALA A 203 16.56 -2.65 -0.50
N MET A 204 16.73 -2.39 -1.80
CA MET A 204 15.75 -1.69 -2.63
C MET A 204 14.46 -2.49 -2.86
N ILE A 205 14.51 -3.82 -2.69
CA ILE A 205 13.39 -4.75 -2.90
C ILE A 205 12.95 -5.36 -1.58
N THR A 206 13.87 -5.82 -0.74
CA THR A 206 13.56 -6.51 0.52
C THR A 206 13.37 -5.52 1.68
N GLY A 207 13.94 -4.32 1.59
CA GLY A 207 13.99 -3.36 2.68
C GLY A 207 15.02 -3.68 3.76
N GLU A 208 15.86 -4.71 3.57
CA GLU A 208 16.93 -5.08 4.50
C GLU A 208 18.22 -4.32 4.20
N PRO A 209 18.83 -3.63 5.19
CA PRO A 209 19.95 -2.73 4.94
C PRO A 209 21.29 -3.44 4.70
N LEU A 210 21.43 -4.71 5.08
CA LEU A 210 22.68 -5.45 4.98
C LEU A 210 22.71 -6.27 3.67
N PRO A 211 23.80 -6.17 2.88
CA PRO A 211 23.99 -7.02 1.70
C PRO A 211 24.06 -8.52 2.05
N VAL A 212 23.44 -9.34 1.20
CA VAL A 212 23.37 -10.80 1.36
C VAL A 212 24.51 -11.47 0.60
N ALA A 213 25.27 -12.35 1.26
CA ALA A 213 26.32 -13.12 0.61
C ALA A 213 25.73 -14.11 -0.42
N LYS A 214 26.33 -14.17 -1.61
CA LYS A 214 25.94 -15.08 -2.70
C LYS A 214 27.14 -15.86 -3.20
N THR A 215 26.94 -17.16 -3.35
CA THR A 215 27.87 -18.19 -3.78
C THR A 215 27.24 -19.09 -4.85
N PRO A 216 28.00 -19.95 -5.55
CA PRO A 216 27.43 -20.83 -6.56
C PRO A 216 26.30 -21.71 -6.00
N GLY A 217 25.14 -21.70 -6.66
CA GLY A 217 23.90 -22.34 -6.19
C GLY A 217 22.88 -21.35 -5.61
N ASP A 218 23.31 -20.17 -5.16
CA ASP A 218 22.42 -19.18 -4.58
C ASP A 218 21.62 -18.42 -5.64
N ARG A 219 20.40 -18.02 -5.28
CA ARG A 219 19.52 -17.21 -6.13
C ARG A 219 19.91 -15.74 -6.09
N VAL A 220 19.82 -15.09 -7.24
CA VAL A 220 19.95 -13.64 -7.43
C VAL A 220 18.69 -13.07 -8.08
N THR A 221 18.32 -11.86 -7.69
CA THR A 221 17.08 -11.20 -8.12
C THR A 221 17.39 -9.97 -8.99
N GLY A 222 16.67 -9.81 -10.09
CA GLY A 222 16.78 -8.67 -10.98
C GLY A 222 16.44 -7.34 -10.29
N GLY A 223 17.21 -6.30 -10.60
CA GLY A 223 17.08 -4.96 -10.01
C GLY A 223 17.90 -4.73 -8.74
N THR A 224 18.45 -5.79 -8.13
CA THR A 224 19.40 -5.72 -7.01
C THR A 224 20.79 -5.27 -7.47
N VAL A 225 21.64 -4.85 -6.54
CA VAL A 225 22.98 -4.31 -6.86
C VAL A 225 24.05 -5.30 -6.41
N ASN A 226 24.89 -5.72 -7.34
CA ASN A 226 26.05 -6.53 -7.00
C ASN A 226 27.09 -5.68 -6.26
N GLY A 227 27.63 -6.20 -5.16
CA GLY A 227 28.65 -5.53 -4.36
C GLY A 227 30.03 -5.58 -5.01
N SER A 228 31.04 -6.01 -4.26
CA SER A 228 32.45 -5.90 -4.67
C SER A 228 32.98 -7.04 -5.54
N GLY A 229 32.31 -8.20 -5.57
CA GLY A 229 32.73 -9.37 -6.33
C GLY A 229 32.22 -9.39 -7.77
N ALA A 230 32.80 -10.23 -8.62
CA ALA A 230 32.24 -10.54 -9.94
C ALA A 230 31.42 -11.83 -9.85
N LEU A 231 30.23 -11.83 -10.46
CA LEU A 231 29.33 -12.98 -10.48
C LEU A 231 29.01 -13.37 -11.92
N THR A 232 28.96 -14.67 -12.18
CA THR A 232 28.28 -15.22 -13.35
C THR A 232 27.08 -15.99 -12.87
N PHE A 233 25.91 -15.71 -13.42
CA PHE A 233 24.67 -16.40 -13.06
C PHE A 233 23.92 -16.87 -14.30
N ARG A 234 23.14 -17.94 -14.14
CA ARG A 234 22.24 -18.47 -15.17
C ARG A 234 20.86 -17.87 -14.97
N ALA A 235 20.33 -17.20 -16.00
CA ALA A 235 18.98 -16.66 -15.98
C ALA A 235 17.94 -17.79 -15.80
N THR A 236 17.05 -17.65 -14.82
CA THR A 236 15.93 -18.58 -14.59
C THR A 236 14.61 -17.96 -15.02
N GLU A 237 14.41 -16.66 -14.75
CA GLU A 237 13.23 -15.91 -15.17
C GLU A 237 13.66 -14.66 -15.93
N VAL A 238 12.92 -14.29 -16.97
CA VAL A 238 13.17 -13.12 -17.82
C VAL A 238 11.87 -12.40 -18.17
N GLY A 239 11.95 -11.10 -18.49
CA GLY A 239 10.80 -10.30 -18.90
C GLY A 239 9.74 -10.16 -17.80
N GLU A 240 8.47 -10.41 -18.16
CA GLU A 240 7.31 -10.28 -17.27
C GLU A 240 7.32 -11.28 -16.10
N ASN A 241 8.08 -12.38 -16.24
CA ASN A 241 8.19 -13.40 -15.21
C ASN A 241 9.25 -13.09 -14.15
N THR A 242 9.95 -11.95 -14.24
CA THR A 242 10.89 -11.55 -13.18
C THR A 242 10.14 -11.10 -11.93
N VAL A 243 10.78 -11.26 -10.76
CA VAL A 243 10.28 -10.77 -9.47
C VAL A 243 9.99 -9.26 -9.55
N LEU A 244 10.89 -8.48 -10.13
CA LEU A 244 10.69 -7.04 -10.30
C LEU A 244 9.47 -6.71 -11.17
N ALA A 245 9.28 -7.42 -12.30
CA ALA A 245 8.10 -7.22 -13.14
C ALA A 245 6.80 -7.55 -12.41
N ARG A 246 6.77 -8.67 -11.67
CA ARG A 246 5.63 -9.04 -10.81
C ARG A 246 5.35 -7.99 -9.73
N ILE A 247 6.39 -7.44 -9.10
CA ILE A 247 6.25 -6.33 -8.14
C ILE A 247 5.60 -5.11 -8.80
N VAL A 248 6.08 -4.71 -9.98
CA VAL A 248 5.54 -3.56 -10.71
C VAL A 248 4.06 -3.79 -11.07
N GLN A 249 3.71 -4.99 -11.51
CA GLN A 249 2.32 -5.36 -11.81
C GLN A 249 1.44 -5.30 -10.56
N MET A 250 1.85 -5.94 -9.46
CA MET A 250 1.09 -5.94 -8.19
C MET A 250 0.86 -4.52 -7.64
N VAL A 251 1.91 -3.68 -7.66
CA VAL A 251 1.79 -2.28 -7.25
C VAL A 251 0.82 -1.52 -8.16
N GLY A 252 0.85 -1.77 -9.46
CA GLY A 252 -0.09 -1.20 -10.44
C GLY A 252 -1.54 -1.58 -10.15
N ASP A 253 -1.80 -2.88 -9.94
CA ASP A 253 -3.13 -3.42 -9.67
C ASP A 253 -3.69 -2.89 -8.34
N ALA A 254 -2.86 -2.84 -7.30
CA ALA A 254 -3.26 -2.33 -5.98
C ALA A 254 -3.55 -0.82 -5.99
N GLN A 255 -2.86 -0.03 -6.80
CA GLN A 255 -3.18 1.39 -7.01
C GLN A 255 -4.48 1.61 -7.79
N GLY A 256 -4.85 0.66 -8.67
CA GLY A 256 -6.06 0.72 -9.48
C GLY A 256 -7.33 0.29 -8.72
N ALA A 257 -7.18 -0.42 -7.60
CA ALA A 257 -8.29 -0.95 -6.83
C ALA A 257 -9.10 0.15 -6.13
N LYS A 258 -10.43 0.02 -6.16
CA LYS A 258 -11.36 0.94 -5.49
C LYS A 258 -11.60 0.51 -4.04
N LEU A 259 -11.15 1.32 -3.08
CA LEU A 259 -11.28 0.98 -1.66
C LEU A 259 -12.69 1.25 -1.10
N PRO A 260 -13.10 0.55 -0.03
CA PRO A 260 -14.34 0.82 0.67
C PRO A 260 -14.47 2.29 1.11
N ILE A 261 -13.40 2.89 1.63
CA ILE A 261 -13.40 4.32 2.01
C ILE A 261 -13.71 5.26 0.83
N GLN A 262 -13.32 4.90 -0.40
CA GLN A 262 -13.64 5.69 -1.59
C GLN A 262 -15.13 5.61 -1.95
N SER A 263 -15.75 4.44 -1.74
CA SER A 263 -17.21 4.29 -1.94
C SER A 263 -18.03 5.11 -0.93
N LEU A 264 -17.53 5.28 0.30
CA LEU A 264 -18.14 6.19 1.28
C LEU A 264 -18.09 7.63 0.77
N VAL A 265 -16.96 8.05 0.23
CA VAL A 265 -16.78 9.39 -0.34
C VAL A 265 -17.75 9.62 -1.50
N ASP A 266 -17.86 8.66 -2.43
CA ASP A 266 -18.81 8.73 -3.54
C ASP A 266 -20.27 8.87 -3.05
N ARG A 267 -20.64 8.16 -1.99
CA ARG A 267 -21.97 8.24 -1.37
C ARG A 267 -22.22 9.63 -0.75
N ILE A 268 -21.23 10.20 -0.07
CA ILE A 268 -21.34 11.55 0.50
C ILE A 268 -21.54 12.56 -0.63
N THR A 269 -20.75 12.48 -1.71
CA THR A 269 -20.88 13.37 -2.88
C THR A 269 -22.26 13.30 -3.52
N GLY A 270 -22.81 12.09 -3.64
CA GLY A 270 -24.14 11.87 -4.21
C GLY A 270 -25.26 12.62 -3.47
N TRP A 271 -25.12 12.85 -2.17
CA TRP A 271 -26.05 13.66 -1.38
C TRP A 271 -25.65 15.12 -1.25
N PHE A 272 -24.35 15.40 -1.18
CA PHE A 272 -23.82 16.73 -0.96
C PHE A 272 -24.12 17.68 -2.13
N VAL A 273 -23.96 17.22 -3.39
CA VAL A 273 -24.19 18.08 -4.56
C VAL A 273 -25.66 18.53 -4.68
N PRO A 274 -26.67 17.64 -4.58
CA PRO A 274 -28.07 18.06 -4.53
C PRO A 274 -28.39 19.02 -3.37
N ALA A 275 -27.85 18.76 -2.18
CA ALA A 275 -28.08 19.63 -1.02
C ALA A 275 -27.55 21.05 -1.26
N VAL A 276 -26.35 21.19 -1.82
CA VAL A 276 -25.75 22.47 -2.19
C VAL A 276 -26.60 23.20 -3.24
N LEU A 277 -27.11 22.50 -4.25
CA LEU A 277 -28.00 23.12 -5.26
C LEU A 277 -29.26 23.69 -4.61
N VAL A 278 -29.87 22.96 -3.69
CA VAL A 278 -31.02 23.45 -2.92
C VAL A 278 -30.63 24.68 -2.09
N VAL A 279 -29.50 24.64 -1.38
CA VAL A 279 -29.00 25.79 -0.60
C VAL A 279 -28.73 27.00 -1.50
N ALA A 280 -28.17 26.82 -2.69
CA ALA A 280 -27.93 27.90 -3.64
C ALA A 280 -29.25 28.53 -4.11
N VAL A 281 -30.25 27.72 -4.45
CA VAL A 281 -31.59 28.21 -4.83
C VAL A 281 -32.25 28.96 -3.67
N LEU A 282 -32.21 28.40 -2.46
CA LEU A 282 -32.75 29.05 -1.26
C LEU A 282 -32.03 30.36 -0.94
N THR A 283 -30.71 30.41 -1.13
CA THR A 283 -29.89 31.62 -0.96
C THR A 283 -30.35 32.70 -1.93
N VAL A 284 -30.45 32.37 -3.22
CA VAL A 284 -30.92 33.31 -4.25
C VAL A 284 -32.33 33.80 -3.90
N ALA A 285 -33.25 32.90 -3.53
CA ALA A 285 -34.61 33.26 -3.15
C ALA A 285 -34.65 34.19 -1.93
N ALA A 286 -33.87 33.90 -0.89
CA ALA A 286 -33.80 34.73 0.32
C ALA A 286 -33.30 36.15 0.02
N TRP A 287 -32.27 36.29 -0.82
CA TRP A 287 -31.76 37.60 -1.24
C TRP A 287 -32.74 38.37 -2.14
N LEU A 288 -33.50 37.67 -2.98
CA LEU A 288 -34.56 38.29 -3.79
C LEU A 288 -35.72 38.78 -2.92
N ILE A 289 -36.10 38.03 -1.87
CA ILE A 289 -37.18 38.40 -0.94
C ILE A 289 -36.75 39.54 -0.01
N ALA A 290 -35.51 39.55 0.47
CA ALA A 290 -34.99 40.59 1.36
C ALA A 290 -34.97 41.99 0.70
N GLY A 291 -34.78 42.05 -0.63
CA GLY A 291 -34.81 43.29 -1.38
C GLY A 291 -33.62 44.23 -1.09
N GLY A 292 -33.73 45.49 -1.51
CA GLY A 292 -32.70 46.52 -1.32
C GLY A 292 -31.97 46.95 -2.62
N PRO A 293 -31.11 47.98 -2.55
CA PRO A 293 -30.35 48.46 -3.71
C PRO A 293 -29.41 47.35 -4.20
N GLY A 294 -29.45 47.01 -5.49
CA GLY A 294 -28.55 46.00 -6.04
C GLY A 294 -28.93 44.54 -5.76
N PHE A 295 -30.13 44.26 -5.24
CA PHE A 295 -30.55 42.91 -4.77
C PHE A 295 -30.33 41.78 -5.81
N LEU A 296 -30.56 42.05 -7.10
CA LEU A 296 -30.31 41.08 -8.18
C LEU A 296 -28.83 40.68 -8.28
N GLY A 297 -27.92 41.64 -8.14
CA GLY A 297 -26.49 41.40 -8.15
C GLY A 297 -26.04 40.63 -6.91
N LEU A 298 -26.55 40.99 -5.73
CA LEU A 298 -26.25 40.31 -4.47
C LEU A 298 -26.77 38.86 -4.47
N ALA A 299 -27.98 38.63 -4.97
CA ALA A 299 -28.55 37.28 -5.10
C ALA A 299 -27.72 36.42 -6.05
N LEU A 300 -27.32 36.96 -7.21
CA LEU A 300 -26.45 36.27 -8.16
C LEU A 300 -25.09 35.95 -7.53
N VAL A 301 -24.44 36.94 -6.91
CA VAL A 301 -23.11 36.77 -6.29
C VAL A 301 -23.18 35.74 -5.17
N ALA A 302 -24.16 35.82 -4.26
CA ALA A 302 -24.32 34.86 -3.17
C ALA A 302 -24.59 33.44 -3.70
N GLY A 303 -25.49 33.28 -4.67
CA GLY A 303 -25.78 31.98 -5.28
C GLY A 303 -24.57 31.37 -5.99
N VAL A 304 -23.87 32.17 -6.81
CA VAL A 304 -22.66 31.75 -7.52
C VAL A 304 -21.54 31.42 -6.53
N SER A 305 -21.36 32.23 -5.48
CA SER A 305 -20.41 31.96 -4.40
C SER A 305 -20.71 30.63 -3.69
N VAL A 306 -21.98 30.32 -3.38
CA VAL A 306 -22.39 29.03 -2.79
C VAL A 306 -22.06 27.86 -3.72
N LEU A 307 -22.36 27.97 -5.02
CA LEU A 307 -22.07 26.90 -5.98
C LEU A 307 -20.57 26.64 -6.12
N ILE A 308 -19.77 27.70 -6.15
CA ILE A 308 -18.32 27.61 -6.33
C ILE A 308 -17.65 27.10 -5.06
N ILE A 309 -17.97 27.69 -3.91
CA ILE A 309 -17.37 27.30 -2.64
C ILE A 309 -17.72 25.86 -2.26
N ALA A 310 -18.74 25.28 -2.86
CA ALA A 310 -19.12 23.90 -2.65
C ALA A 310 -18.41 22.89 -3.56
N CYS A 311 -17.57 23.30 -4.53
CA CYS A 311 -16.82 22.30 -5.33
C CYS A 311 -15.83 21.55 -4.43
N PRO A 312 -16.01 20.22 -4.23
CA PRO A 312 -15.10 19.43 -3.41
C PRO A 312 -13.92 18.97 -4.27
N CYS A 313 -13.22 19.89 -4.93
CA CYS A 313 -12.27 19.52 -5.98
C CYS A 313 -11.09 18.68 -5.42
N ALA A 314 -10.71 18.90 -4.14
CA ALA A 314 -9.69 18.12 -3.44
C ALA A 314 -10.14 16.69 -3.05
N MET A 315 -11.42 16.39 -3.09
CA MET A 315 -11.96 15.08 -2.70
C MET A 315 -11.53 13.97 -3.65
N GLY A 316 -11.56 14.24 -4.96
CA GLY A 316 -11.10 13.28 -5.99
C GLY A 316 -9.60 12.96 -5.90
N LEU A 317 -8.88 13.63 -4.99
CA LEU A 317 -7.48 13.41 -4.67
C LEU A 317 -7.23 12.83 -3.29
N ALA A 318 -8.06 13.20 -2.33
CA ALA A 318 -7.83 12.92 -0.91
C ALA A 318 -7.47 11.46 -0.64
N THR A 319 -8.25 10.55 -1.19
CA THR A 319 -8.05 9.11 -1.03
C THR A 319 -7.00 8.55 -2.01
N PRO A 320 -7.14 8.74 -3.34
CA PRO A 320 -6.24 8.10 -4.31
C PRO A 320 -4.77 8.52 -4.16
N THR A 321 -4.50 9.78 -3.80
CA THR A 321 -3.13 10.26 -3.61
C THR A 321 -2.48 9.64 -2.39
N SER A 322 -3.19 9.54 -1.26
CA SER A 322 -2.66 8.89 -0.05
C SER A 322 -2.40 7.41 -0.25
N ILE A 323 -3.28 6.70 -0.97
CA ILE A 323 -3.08 5.29 -1.32
C ILE A 323 -1.84 5.14 -2.21
N MET A 324 -1.74 5.95 -3.27
CA MET A 324 -0.63 5.87 -4.22
C MET A 324 0.72 6.09 -3.53
N VAL A 325 0.81 7.10 -2.65
CA VAL A 325 2.02 7.36 -1.87
C VAL A 325 2.25 6.26 -0.82
N GLY A 326 1.21 5.78 -0.14
CA GLY A 326 1.27 4.73 0.87
C GLY A 326 1.78 3.41 0.30
N ILE A 327 1.14 2.89 -0.75
CA ILE A 327 1.56 1.65 -1.45
C ILE A 327 2.94 1.84 -2.08
N GLY A 328 3.21 3.00 -2.70
CA GLY A 328 4.52 3.29 -3.26
C GLY A 328 5.64 3.36 -2.20
N ARG A 329 5.30 3.74 -0.96
CA ARG A 329 6.24 3.67 0.17
C ARG A 329 6.38 2.24 0.70
N ALA A 330 5.27 1.49 0.79
CA ALA A 330 5.26 0.10 1.20
C ALA A 330 6.20 -0.75 0.33
N ALA A 331 6.09 -0.61 -1.00
CA ALA A 331 6.90 -1.37 -1.94
C ALA A 331 8.41 -1.13 -1.76
N ARG A 332 8.83 0.10 -1.45
CA ARG A 332 10.23 0.44 -1.14
C ARG A 332 10.72 -0.09 0.21
N MET A 333 9.81 -0.57 1.05
CA MET A 333 10.11 -1.22 2.33
C MET A 333 9.97 -2.75 2.23
N GLY A 334 9.83 -3.29 1.01
CA GLY A 334 9.58 -4.72 0.78
C GLY A 334 8.20 -5.20 1.20
N ILE A 335 7.21 -4.30 1.29
CA ILE A 335 5.83 -4.62 1.67
C ILE A 335 4.93 -4.42 0.45
N LEU A 336 4.39 -5.50 -0.07
CA LEU A 336 3.60 -5.50 -1.30
C LEU A 336 2.14 -5.78 -0.97
N PHE A 337 1.27 -4.84 -1.32
CA PHE A 337 -0.17 -5.04 -1.25
C PHE A 337 -0.63 -5.55 -2.61
N ARG A 338 -1.24 -6.74 -2.67
CA ARG A 338 -1.81 -7.26 -3.94
C ARG A 338 -3.18 -6.67 -4.20
N ARG A 339 -3.97 -6.50 -3.13
CA ARG A 339 -5.30 -5.87 -3.20
C ARG A 339 -5.28 -4.52 -2.49
N GLY A 340 -5.86 -3.49 -3.11
CA GLY A 340 -5.87 -2.15 -2.54
C GLY A 340 -6.73 -2.01 -1.28
N ASP A 341 -7.76 -2.85 -1.10
CA ASP A 341 -8.58 -2.91 0.11
C ASP A 341 -7.85 -3.55 1.31
N ALA A 342 -6.84 -4.40 1.05
CA ALA A 342 -5.99 -4.99 2.09
C ALA A 342 -5.27 -3.93 2.94
N LEU A 343 -4.89 -2.79 2.35
CA LEU A 343 -4.32 -1.65 3.08
C LEU A 343 -5.30 -1.10 4.12
N GLN A 344 -6.58 -0.93 3.74
CA GLN A 344 -7.61 -0.50 4.68
C GLN A 344 -7.90 -1.60 5.71
N ALA A 345 -8.04 -2.85 5.26
CA ALA A 345 -8.35 -3.97 6.13
C ALA A 345 -7.29 -4.19 7.20
N LEU A 346 -6.01 -4.12 6.83
CA LEU A 346 -4.89 -4.27 7.75
C LEU A 346 -4.87 -3.18 8.83
N SER A 347 -5.33 -1.96 8.50
CA SER A 347 -5.47 -0.88 9.50
C SER A 347 -6.60 -1.09 10.51
N GLU A 348 -7.53 -1.99 10.21
CA GLU A 348 -8.72 -2.29 11.02
C GLU A 348 -8.57 -3.60 11.82
N VAL A 349 -7.47 -4.32 11.62
CA VAL A 349 -7.12 -5.57 12.33
C VAL A 349 -7.03 -5.33 13.83
N LYS A 350 -7.48 -6.34 14.60
CA LYS A 350 -7.45 -6.38 16.07
C LYS A 350 -6.56 -7.50 16.59
N LEU A 351 -6.38 -8.55 15.80
CA LEU A 351 -5.59 -9.72 16.16
C LEU A 351 -4.65 -10.09 15.01
N VAL A 352 -3.38 -10.33 15.33
CA VAL A 352 -2.39 -10.88 14.41
C VAL A 352 -2.06 -12.30 14.86
N ALA A 353 -2.43 -13.28 14.05
CA ALA A 353 -2.11 -14.68 14.28
C ALA A 353 -0.89 -15.05 13.43
N PHE A 354 0.14 -15.58 14.07
CA PHE A 354 1.34 -16.07 13.41
C PHE A 354 1.30 -17.59 13.33
N ASP A 355 1.70 -18.13 12.18
CA ASP A 355 2.27 -19.47 12.17
C ASP A 355 3.60 -19.49 12.94
N LYS A 356 4.05 -20.68 13.33
CA LYS A 356 5.33 -20.85 14.03
C LYS A 356 6.48 -20.96 13.03
N THR A 357 6.43 -21.99 12.18
CA THR A 357 7.57 -22.48 11.42
C THR A 357 7.89 -21.53 10.29
N GLY A 358 9.15 -21.09 10.17
CA GLY A 358 9.61 -20.15 9.13
C GLY A 358 9.00 -18.75 9.20
N THR A 359 8.08 -18.52 10.14
CA THR A 359 7.39 -17.25 10.41
C THR A 359 8.06 -16.53 11.57
N LEU A 360 7.92 -17.08 12.78
CA LEU A 360 8.57 -16.59 14.00
C LEU A 360 9.90 -17.29 14.27
N THR A 361 10.13 -18.41 13.62
CA THR A 361 11.37 -19.19 13.64
C THR A 361 12.06 -19.14 12.28
N GLU A 362 13.33 -19.57 12.23
CA GLU A 362 14.15 -19.55 11.02
C GLU A 362 13.65 -20.52 9.93
N GLY A 363 12.86 -21.54 10.28
CA GLY A 363 12.37 -22.54 9.34
C GLY A 363 13.40 -23.61 8.99
N HIS A 364 14.54 -23.61 9.69
CA HIS A 364 15.62 -24.57 9.57
C HIS A 364 15.76 -25.30 10.92
N PRO A 365 14.99 -26.38 11.14
CA PRO A 365 15.12 -27.16 12.35
C PRO A 365 16.51 -27.80 12.45
N GLU A 366 17.10 -27.75 13.63
CA GLU A 366 18.42 -28.32 13.93
C GLU A 366 18.34 -29.25 15.15
N VAL A 367 19.18 -30.28 15.19
CA VAL A 367 19.30 -31.12 16.39
C VAL A 367 19.89 -30.29 17.53
N SER A 368 19.07 -29.99 18.53
CA SER A 368 19.45 -29.14 19.67
C SER A 368 20.12 -29.96 20.78
N GLU A 369 19.56 -31.11 21.10
CA GLU A 369 20.01 -31.95 22.21
C GLU A 369 19.75 -33.43 21.93
N VAL A 370 20.61 -34.31 22.46
CA VAL A 370 20.44 -35.76 22.38
C VAL A 370 20.64 -36.34 23.78
N VAL A 371 19.61 -36.99 24.29
CA VAL A 371 19.60 -37.64 25.60
C VAL A 371 19.61 -39.14 25.40
N THR A 372 20.67 -39.83 25.81
CA THR A 372 20.79 -41.28 25.64
C THR A 372 20.26 -42.04 26.85
N ALA A 373 19.70 -43.22 26.60
CA ALA A 373 19.42 -44.18 27.66
C ALA A 373 20.70 -44.93 28.08
N ASP A 374 20.68 -45.55 29.27
CA ASP A 374 21.82 -46.30 29.79
C ASP A 374 22.32 -47.36 28.78
N GLY A 375 23.61 -47.31 28.46
CA GLY A 375 24.26 -48.24 27.53
C GLY A 375 24.27 -47.79 26.06
N TRP A 376 23.79 -46.58 25.74
CA TRP A 376 23.85 -46.00 24.40
C TRP A 376 24.83 -44.83 24.30
N ALA A 377 25.67 -44.85 23.26
CA ALA A 377 26.49 -43.70 22.88
C ALA A 377 25.68 -42.74 22.00
N ARG A 378 25.95 -41.44 22.15
CA ARG A 378 25.27 -40.36 21.41
C ARG A 378 25.35 -40.55 19.90
N ASP A 379 26.55 -40.82 19.40
CA ASP A 379 26.80 -40.87 17.96
C ASP A 379 26.17 -42.13 17.33
N ASP A 380 26.12 -43.25 18.06
CA ASP A 380 25.43 -44.46 17.61
C ASP A 380 23.91 -44.26 17.49
N LEU A 381 23.31 -43.55 18.45
CA LEU A 381 21.89 -43.21 18.43
C LEU A 381 21.56 -42.30 17.24
N LEU A 382 22.32 -41.22 17.08
CA LEU A 382 22.13 -40.26 15.98
C LEU A 382 22.30 -40.93 14.62
N ARG A 383 23.31 -41.79 14.46
CA ARG A 383 23.60 -42.51 13.21
C ARG A 383 22.48 -43.47 12.82
N LEU A 384 21.95 -44.23 13.78
CA LEU A 384 20.80 -45.12 13.53
C LEU A 384 19.51 -44.33 13.25
N ALA A 385 19.30 -43.21 13.94
CA ALA A 385 18.15 -42.33 13.71
C ALA A 385 18.23 -41.64 12.35
N ALA A 386 19.41 -41.14 11.94
CA ALA A 386 19.64 -40.55 10.62
C ALA A 386 19.38 -41.58 9.50
N GLY A 387 19.88 -42.81 9.65
CA GLY A 387 19.58 -43.89 8.71
C GLY A 387 18.09 -44.22 8.59
N ALA A 388 17.36 -44.16 9.71
CA ALA A 388 15.91 -44.35 9.74
C ALA A 388 15.15 -43.20 9.06
N GLU A 389 15.55 -41.96 9.34
CA GLU A 389 14.92 -40.74 8.86
C GLU A 389 15.30 -40.37 7.42
N ALA A 390 16.35 -40.97 6.84
CA ALA A 390 16.84 -40.68 5.48
C ALA A 390 15.78 -40.80 4.37
N ARG A 391 14.73 -41.62 4.58
CA ARG A 391 13.62 -41.80 3.61
C ARG A 391 12.37 -41.00 3.96
N SER A 392 12.41 -40.20 5.02
CA SER A 392 11.30 -39.39 5.52
C SER A 392 11.35 -37.99 4.90
N GLU A 393 10.22 -37.51 4.38
CA GLU A 393 10.09 -36.16 3.82
C GLU A 393 9.78 -35.09 4.89
N HIS A 394 9.78 -35.48 6.18
CA HIS A 394 9.44 -34.58 7.27
C HIS A 394 10.61 -33.61 7.56
N PRO A 395 10.37 -32.30 7.79
CA PRO A 395 11.45 -31.33 8.05
C PRO A 395 12.39 -31.71 9.22
N ILE A 396 11.84 -32.38 10.23
CA ILE A 396 12.59 -32.88 11.39
C ILE A 396 13.54 -34.03 11.00
N ALA A 397 13.15 -34.87 10.03
CA ALA A 397 13.99 -35.93 9.50
C ALA A 397 15.24 -35.35 8.86
N ALA A 398 15.08 -34.30 8.05
CA ALA A 398 16.19 -33.59 7.41
C ALA A 398 17.17 -33.03 8.44
N ALA A 399 16.69 -32.51 9.58
CA ALA A 399 17.54 -32.02 10.66
C ALA A 399 18.41 -33.13 11.28
N VAL A 400 17.82 -34.30 11.53
CA VAL A 400 18.53 -35.47 12.09
C VAL A 400 19.54 -36.03 11.10
N VAL A 401 19.17 -36.11 9.82
CA VAL A 401 20.04 -36.57 8.73
C VAL A 401 21.21 -35.60 8.53
N ALA A 402 20.97 -34.29 8.56
CA ALA A 402 22.01 -33.28 8.41
C ALA A 402 23.02 -33.25 9.56
N ALA A 403 22.65 -33.79 10.73
CA ALA A 403 23.54 -33.88 11.89
C ALA A 403 24.59 -35.00 11.77
N VAL A 404 24.51 -35.87 10.75
CA VAL A 404 25.38 -37.04 10.59
C VAL A 404 25.85 -37.19 9.14
N ASP A 405 27.18 -37.23 8.92
CA ASP A 405 27.77 -37.35 7.59
C ASP A 405 27.68 -38.76 6.98
N ASP A 406 27.74 -39.81 7.82
CA ASP A 406 27.78 -41.22 7.38
C ASP A 406 26.76 -42.07 8.13
N TYR A 407 25.80 -42.64 7.40
CA TYR A 407 24.75 -43.51 7.92
C TYR A 407 24.38 -44.58 6.89
N SER A 408 23.86 -45.72 7.36
CA SER A 408 23.33 -46.76 6.48
C SER A 408 21.86 -46.50 6.17
N GLU A 409 21.46 -46.66 4.91
CA GLU A 409 20.05 -46.51 4.53
C GLU A 409 19.17 -47.58 5.18
N ALA A 410 17.95 -47.16 5.57
CA ALA A 410 16.94 -48.03 6.12
C ALA A 410 16.29 -48.95 5.08
N THR A 411 16.07 -50.22 5.47
CA THR A 411 15.18 -51.17 4.79
C THR A 411 13.85 -51.29 5.54
N ASP A 412 12.81 -51.80 4.89
CA ASP A 412 11.47 -52.00 5.50
C ASP A 412 10.85 -50.74 6.14
N PHE A 413 11.08 -49.58 5.54
CA PHE A 413 10.57 -48.29 6.02
C PHE A 413 9.04 -48.24 6.01
N GLN A 414 8.46 -47.84 7.15
CA GLN A 414 7.04 -47.53 7.30
C GLN A 414 6.87 -46.20 8.05
N SER A 415 6.10 -45.28 7.46
CA SER A 415 5.66 -44.05 8.09
C SER A 415 4.28 -44.24 8.70
N ILE A 416 4.14 -43.90 9.98
CA ILE A 416 2.89 -44.00 10.75
C ILE A 416 2.42 -42.57 11.01
N THR A 417 1.40 -42.15 10.26
CA THR A 417 0.91 -40.76 10.27
C THR A 417 0.56 -40.29 11.67
N GLY A 418 1.26 -39.24 12.12
CA GLY A 418 1.04 -38.61 13.43
C GLY A 418 1.72 -39.29 14.61
N ASP A 419 2.42 -40.42 14.41
CA ASP A 419 3.10 -41.16 15.48
C ASP A 419 4.61 -41.35 15.26
N GLY A 420 5.09 -41.44 14.02
CA GLY A 420 6.52 -41.50 13.70
C GLY A 420 6.86 -42.49 12.58
N ILE A 421 8.05 -43.07 12.63
CA ILE A 421 8.56 -44.03 11.64
C ILE A 421 9.09 -45.31 12.30
N ARG A 422 9.04 -46.43 11.58
CA ARG A 422 9.74 -47.68 11.92
C ARG A 422 10.47 -48.24 10.70
N CYS A 423 11.62 -48.84 10.91
CA CYS A 423 12.40 -49.46 9.84
C CYS A 423 13.49 -50.40 10.40
N THR A 424 14.31 -50.94 9.50
CA THR A 424 15.51 -51.71 9.85
C THR A 424 16.75 -50.96 9.37
N VAL A 425 17.68 -50.66 10.28
CA VAL A 425 18.99 -50.02 9.97
C VAL A 425 20.07 -50.94 10.51
N GLU A 426 21.05 -51.30 9.68
CA GLU A 426 22.15 -52.21 10.07
C GLU A 426 21.68 -53.54 10.68
N GLY A 427 20.55 -54.07 10.18
CA GLY A 427 19.95 -55.30 10.70
C GLY A 427 19.25 -55.16 12.06
N ARG A 428 19.16 -53.94 12.62
CA ARG A 428 18.45 -53.64 13.87
C ARG A 428 17.12 -52.95 13.59
N ARG A 429 16.08 -53.29 14.36
CA ARG A 429 14.76 -52.64 14.23
C ARG A 429 14.79 -51.30 14.94
N VAL A 430 14.65 -50.21 14.20
CA VAL A 430 14.67 -48.83 14.70
C VAL A 430 13.27 -48.22 14.59
N ALA A 431 12.83 -47.54 15.64
CA ALA A 431 11.61 -46.74 15.62
C ALA A 431 11.90 -45.34 16.19
N VAL A 432 11.43 -44.30 15.50
CA VAL A 432 11.60 -42.89 15.89
C VAL A 432 10.23 -42.25 15.93
N GLY A 433 9.83 -41.66 17.06
CA GLY A 433 8.52 -41.01 17.15
C GLY A 433 8.00 -40.70 18.55
N THR A 434 6.68 -40.65 18.67
CA THR A 434 5.95 -40.28 19.89
C THR A 434 5.98 -41.40 20.94
N SER A 435 5.55 -41.10 22.17
CA SER A 435 5.38 -42.11 23.23
C SER A 435 4.40 -43.24 22.82
N ARG A 436 3.40 -42.94 22.01
CA ARG A 436 2.42 -43.93 21.50
C ARG A 436 3.07 -44.96 20.59
N LEU A 437 4.00 -44.51 19.73
CA LEU A 437 4.79 -45.41 18.90
C LEU A 437 5.69 -46.30 19.77
N MET A 438 6.33 -45.73 20.79
CA MET A 438 7.18 -46.49 21.71
C MET A 438 6.41 -47.59 22.45
N GLU A 439 5.19 -47.29 22.92
CA GLU A 439 4.31 -48.28 23.54
C GLU A 439 3.99 -49.44 22.58
N SER A 440 3.74 -49.14 21.30
CA SER A 440 3.46 -50.16 20.28
C SER A 440 4.68 -51.04 19.94
N GLU A 441 5.89 -50.51 20.11
CA GLU A 441 7.15 -51.25 19.94
C GLU A 441 7.60 -51.97 21.23
N GLY A 442 6.88 -51.80 22.33
CA GLY A 442 7.22 -52.39 23.63
C GLY A 442 8.34 -51.66 24.39
N ALA A 443 8.71 -50.46 23.96
CA ALA A 443 9.75 -49.65 24.59
C ALA A 443 9.19 -48.82 25.76
N VAL A 444 9.77 -48.97 26.95
CA VAL A 444 9.35 -48.23 28.16
C VAL A 444 9.98 -46.82 28.17
N THR A 445 9.14 -45.78 28.07
CA THR A 445 9.57 -44.37 27.98
C THR A 445 9.82 -43.68 29.34
N ALA A 446 9.33 -44.26 30.44
CA ALA A 446 9.42 -43.69 31.79
C ALA A 446 10.82 -43.19 32.21
N PRO A 447 11.96 -43.85 31.86
CA PRO A 447 13.28 -43.38 32.25
C PRO A 447 13.66 -41.99 31.73
N LEU A 448 13.18 -41.59 30.54
CA LEU A 448 13.51 -40.32 29.89
C LEU A 448 12.32 -39.35 29.82
N ALA A 449 11.21 -39.68 30.48
CA ALA A 449 10.00 -38.86 30.45
C ALA A 449 10.23 -37.46 31.07
N THR A 450 11.07 -37.37 32.10
CA THR A 450 11.44 -36.09 32.74
C THR A 450 12.27 -35.22 31.79
N ASP A 451 13.21 -35.81 31.05
CA ASP A 451 14.02 -35.10 30.06
C ASP A 451 13.14 -34.59 28.91
N VAL A 452 12.22 -35.40 28.40
CA VAL A 452 11.25 -34.96 27.37
C VAL A 452 10.41 -33.78 27.85
N ALA A 453 9.96 -33.81 29.11
CA ALA A 453 9.20 -32.70 29.68
C ALA A 453 10.05 -31.41 29.80
N ARG A 454 11.33 -31.54 30.19
CA ARG A 454 12.27 -30.40 30.23
C ARG A 454 12.51 -29.84 28.83
N LEU A 455 12.83 -30.68 27.87
CA LEU A 455 13.07 -30.29 26.48
C LEU A 455 11.86 -29.56 25.88
N ALA A 456 10.64 -30.06 26.15
CA ALA A 456 9.41 -29.38 25.74
C ALA A 456 9.26 -28.00 26.40
N SER A 457 9.61 -27.86 27.68
CA SER A 457 9.60 -26.56 28.39
C SER A 457 10.65 -25.58 27.86
N ASP A 458 11.74 -26.10 27.28
CA ASP A 458 12.80 -25.34 26.61
C ASP A 458 12.45 -25.02 25.14
N ALA A 459 11.17 -25.15 24.75
CA ALA A 459 10.67 -24.93 23.39
C ALA A 459 11.27 -25.85 22.32
N GLN A 460 11.68 -27.06 22.71
CA GLN A 460 12.23 -28.06 21.81
C GLN A 460 11.22 -29.18 21.55
N THR A 461 11.26 -29.76 20.36
CA THR A 461 10.42 -30.90 20.01
C THR A 461 11.23 -32.17 20.15
N ALA A 462 10.84 -33.02 21.09
CA ALA A 462 11.56 -34.24 21.45
C ALA A 462 10.89 -35.51 20.89
N PHE A 463 11.71 -36.40 20.33
CA PHE A 463 11.29 -37.69 19.77
C PHE A 463 12.02 -38.83 20.46
N TYR A 464 11.30 -39.88 20.80
CA TYR A 464 11.90 -41.09 21.32
C TYR A 464 12.50 -41.91 20.18
N VAL A 465 13.62 -42.56 20.47
CA VAL A 465 14.27 -43.54 19.60
C VAL A 465 14.31 -44.88 20.32
N ALA A 466 13.74 -45.91 19.71
CA ALA A 466 13.84 -47.29 20.17
C ALA A 466 14.63 -48.13 19.18
N VAL A 467 15.45 -49.03 19.71
CA VAL A 467 16.22 -50.01 18.94
C VAL A 467 15.96 -51.41 19.51
N ASP A 468 15.54 -52.33 18.65
CA ASP A 468 15.17 -53.71 18.97
C ASP A 468 14.17 -53.82 20.14
N GLY A 469 13.19 -52.92 20.18
CA GLY A 469 12.13 -52.86 21.20
C GLY A 469 12.57 -52.28 22.55
N LYS A 470 13.79 -51.73 22.64
CA LYS A 470 14.29 -51.05 23.85
C LYS A 470 14.46 -49.57 23.58
N LEU A 471 14.16 -48.74 24.58
CA LEU A 471 14.42 -47.31 24.51
C LEU A 471 15.93 -47.07 24.42
N ALA A 472 16.36 -46.39 23.36
CA ALA A 472 17.75 -46.04 23.11
C ALA A 472 18.07 -44.59 23.50
N GLY A 473 17.10 -43.69 23.37
CA GLY A 473 17.28 -42.28 23.74
C GLY A 473 16.15 -41.38 23.24
N VAL A 474 16.40 -40.08 23.36
CA VAL A 474 15.54 -39.00 22.89
C VAL A 474 16.39 -38.04 22.07
N ILE A 475 15.88 -37.64 20.90
CA ILE A 475 16.47 -36.60 20.06
C ILE A 475 15.56 -35.38 20.12
N ALA A 476 16.11 -34.25 20.51
CA ALA A 476 15.44 -32.96 20.49
C ALA A 476 15.85 -32.18 19.25
N VAL A 477 14.86 -31.61 18.60
CA VAL A 477 15.02 -30.73 17.45
C VAL A 477 14.35 -29.41 17.78
N ALA A 478 15.05 -28.31 17.54
CA ALA A 478 14.54 -26.97 17.75
C ALA A 478 14.69 -26.17 16.45
N ASP A 479 13.69 -25.35 16.16
CA ASP A 479 13.77 -24.34 15.12
C ASP A 479 14.05 -23.00 15.81
N PRO A 480 15.24 -22.41 15.63
CA PRO A 480 15.63 -21.19 16.32
C PRO A 480 14.62 -20.06 16.10
N ILE A 481 14.31 -19.33 17.17
CA ILE A 481 13.46 -18.14 17.08
C ILE A 481 14.23 -17.02 16.37
N LYS A 482 13.60 -16.37 15.39
CA LYS A 482 14.20 -15.23 14.69
C LYS A 482 14.56 -14.11 15.68
N PRO A 483 15.72 -13.45 15.55
CA PRO A 483 16.16 -12.41 16.49
C PRO A 483 15.15 -11.27 16.67
N SER A 484 14.42 -10.91 15.61
CA SER A 484 13.43 -9.84 15.59
C SER A 484 12.03 -10.26 16.10
N ALA A 485 11.76 -11.55 16.28
CA ALA A 485 10.41 -12.05 16.58
C ALA A 485 9.85 -11.49 17.90
N ARG A 486 10.65 -11.53 18.98
CA ARG A 486 10.23 -11.00 20.29
C ARG A 486 9.91 -9.51 20.23
N GLN A 487 10.78 -8.74 19.57
CA GLN A 487 10.58 -7.29 19.42
C GLN A 487 9.33 -7.00 18.58
N THR A 488 9.11 -7.75 17.51
CA THR A 488 7.92 -7.62 16.66
C THR A 488 6.63 -7.84 17.45
N VAL A 489 6.56 -8.91 18.24
CA VAL A 489 5.39 -9.20 19.10
C VAL A 489 5.13 -8.06 20.08
N ALA A 490 6.19 -7.56 20.74
CA ALA A 490 6.07 -6.43 21.66
C ALA A 490 5.53 -5.17 20.97
N MET A 491 6.07 -4.82 19.79
CA MET A 491 5.63 -3.64 19.04
C MET A 491 4.19 -3.77 18.52
N LEU A 492 3.76 -4.97 18.11
CA LEU A 492 2.36 -5.21 17.74
C LEU A 492 1.41 -5.03 18.94
N ARG A 493 1.82 -5.46 20.13
CA ARG A 493 1.07 -5.24 21.38
C ARG A 493 1.01 -3.77 21.76
N ASP A 494 2.09 -3.02 21.57
CA ASP A 494 2.12 -1.56 21.81
C ASP A 494 1.17 -0.79 20.87
N LEU A 495 0.85 -1.36 19.70
CA LEU A 495 -0.19 -0.85 18.80
C LEU A 495 -1.62 -1.21 19.26
N GLY A 496 -1.75 -1.94 20.37
CA GLY A 496 -3.02 -2.40 20.93
C GLY A 496 -3.59 -3.63 20.22
N LEU A 497 -2.76 -4.41 19.52
CA LEU A 497 -3.17 -5.64 18.83
C LEU A 497 -2.99 -6.84 19.75
N GLN A 498 -3.93 -7.78 19.67
CA GLN A 498 -3.74 -9.11 20.23
C GLN A 498 -2.84 -9.92 19.31
N VAL A 499 -1.94 -10.71 19.89
CA VAL A 499 -1.07 -11.62 19.14
C VAL A 499 -1.41 -13.05 19.53
N ALA A 500 -1.56 -13.91 18.53
CA ALA A 500 -1.79 -15.33 18.72
C ALA A 500 -0.74 -16.17 17.98
N LEU A 501 -0.38 -17.30 18.56
CA LEU A 501 0.45 -18.32 17.92
C LEU A 501 -0.46 -19.48 17.49
N ILE A 502 -0.37 -19.88 16.22
CA ILE A 502 -1.03 -21.08 15.70
C ILE A 502 0.08 -22.05 15.28
N THR A 503 0.08 -23.26 15.83
CA THR A 503 1.12 -24.24 15.55
C THR A 503 0.56 -25.66 15.49
N GLY A 504 1.18 -26.51 14.67
CA GLY A 504 0.93 -27.95 14.64
C GLY A 504 1.66 -28.71 15.76
N ASP A 505 2.58 -28.07 16.47
CA ASP A 505 3.36 -28.69 17.53
C ASP A 505 2.50 -29.06 18.75
N ALA A 506 3.06 -29.91 19.61
CA ALA A 506 2.45 -30.25 20.90
C ALA A 506 2.24 -29.00 21.76
N LYS A 507 1.19 -29.04 22.58
CA LYS A 507 0.79 -27.91 23.43
C LYS A 507 1.91 -27.34 24.29
N ALA A 508 2.72 -28.19 24.92
CA ALA A 508 3.82 -27.75 25.78
C ALA A 508 4.86 -26.91 25.03
N THR A 509 5.27 -27.35 23.85
CA THR A 509 6.24 -26.63 22.99
C THR A 509 5.67 -25.30 22.50
N GLY A 510 4.41 -25.29 22.07
CA GLY A 510 3.73 -24.07 21.65
C GLY A 510 3.61 -23.02 22.78
N GLU A 511 3.26 -23.46 24.00
CA GLU A 511 3.19 -22.59 25.17
C GLU A 511 4.56 -22.05 25.60
N ALA A 512 5.62 -22.87 25.49
CA ALA A 512 7.00 -22.43 25.76
C ALA A 512 7.46 -21.34 24.78
N ILE A 513 7.25 -21.53 23.47
CA ILE A 513 7.56 -20.52 22.46
C ILE A 513 6.77 -19.24 22.71
N ALA A 514 5.46 -19.35 22.92
CA ALA A 514 4.61 -18.21 23.19
C ALA A 514 5.04 -17.44 24.43
N THR A 515 5.40 -18.13 25.51
CA THR A 515 5.92 -17.51 26.74
C THR A 515 7.23 -16.76 26.47
N SER A 516 8.14 -17.36 25.71
CA SER A 516 9.41 -16.71 25.33
C SER A 516 9.21 -15.45 24.48
N LEU A 517 8.16 -15.42 23.66
CA LEU A 517 7.84 -14.29 22.78
C LEU A 517 6.89 -13.28 23.42
N GLY A 518 6.28 -13.60 24.57
CA GLY A 518 5.28 -12.77 25.22
C GLY A 518 3.91 -12.78 24.52
N ILE A 519 3.54 -13.91 23.92
CA ILE A 519 2.26 -14.18 23.26
C ILE A 519 1.29 -14.81 24.26
N GLU A 520 0.08 -14.27 24.37
CA GLU A 520 -0.93 -14.71 25.37
C GLU A 520 -1.82 -15.84 24.85
N THR A 521 -2.09 -15.87 23.55
CA THR A 521 -3.02 -16.82 22.93
C THR A 521 -2.26 -17.85 22.12
N VAL A 522 -2.43 -19.14 22.44
CA VAL A 522 -1.79 -20.25 21.73
C VAL A 522 -2.85 -21.25 21.28
N ILE A 523 -2.82 -21.60 20.00
CA ILE A 523 -3.55 -22.73 19.43
C ILE A 523 -2.52 -23.74 18.96
N ALA A 524 -2.32 -24.78 19.75
CA ALA A 524 -1.42 -25.88 19.46
C ALA A 524 -2.14 -27.06 18.79
N GLU A 525 -1.36 -28.01 18.26
CA GLU A 525 -1.85 -29.24 17.61
C GLU A 525 -2.83 -28.96 16.46
N ALA A 526 -2.69 -27.81 15.81
CA ALA A 526 -3.56 -27.36 14.73
C ALA A 526 -3.22 -28.08 13.41
N ARG A 527 -4.16 -28.87 12.89
CA ARG A 527 -4.07 -29.43 11.54
C ARG A 527 -4.39 -28.36 10.49
N PRO A 528 -3.93 -28.49 9.22
CA PRO A 528 -4.20 -27.50 8.17
C PRO A 528 -5.69 -27.12 8.02
N GLU A 529 -6.58 -28.12 8.06
CA GLU A 529 -8.03 -27.93 8.00
C GLU A 529 -8.57 -27.17 9.24
N THR A 530 -8.02 -27.45 10.41
CA THR A 530 -8.40 -26.85 11.69
C THR A 530 -7.87 -25.43 11.84
N LYS A 531 -6.75 -25.06 11.20
CA LYS A 531 -6.24 -23.68 11.18
C LYS A 531 -7.27 -22.73 10.59
N ARG A 532 -7.87 -23.12 9.45
CA ARG A 532 -8.90 -22.32 8.76
C ARG A 532 -10.11 -22.04 9.65
N ASP A 533 -10.61 -23.07 10.31
CA ASP A 533 -11.82 -22.95 11.14
C ASP A 533 -11.54 -22.16 12.42
N THR A 534 -10.32 -22.28 12.98
CA THR A 534 -9.85 -21.44 14.09
C THR A 534 -9.76 -19.97 13.70
N ILE A 535 -9.21 -19.66 12.51
CA ILE A 535 -9.15 -18.29 11.99
C ILE A 535 -10.54 -17.68 11.87
N ARG A 536 -11.51 -18.44 11.34
CA ARG A 536 -12.91 -18.00 11.24
C ARG A 536 -13.55 -17.75 12.59
N GLU A 537 -13.23 -18.55 13.60
CA GLU A 537 -13.74 -18.34 14.96
C GLU A 537 -13.15 -17.07 15.59
N LEU A 538 -11.84 -16.87 15.45
CA LEU A 538 -11.17 -15.66 15.93
C LEU A 538 -11.66 -14.40 15.20
N ALA A 539 -11.94 -14.49 13.90
CA ALA A 539 -12.46 -13.38 13.10
C ALA A 539 -13.81 -12.83 13.61
N LYS A 540 -14.58 -13.62 14.38
CA LYS A 540 -15.83 -13.15 15.01
C LYS A 540 -15.58 -12.10 16.10
N GLN A 541 -14.38 -12.07 16.69
CA GLN A 541 -14.02 -11.15 17.77
C GLN A 541 -13.47 -9.82 17.24
N GLY A 542 -13.17 -9.75 15.94
CA GLY A 542 -12.61 -8.59 15.27
C GLY A 542 -11.79 -9.04 14.05
N ARG A 543 -11.40 -8.08 13.20
CA ARG A 543 -10.64 -8.42 12.00
C ARG A 543 -9.30 -9.06 12.35
N ILE A 544 -8.96 -10.14 11.66
CA ILE A 544 -7.75 -10.92 11.88
C ILE A 544 -6.78 -10.79 10.70
N ALA A 545 -5.51 -10.56 11.00
CA ALA A 545 -4.42 -10.83 10.07
C ALA A 545 -3.81 -12.20 10.40
N PHE A 546 -3.61 -13.04 9.40
CA PHE A 546 -2.87 -14.29 9.56
C PHE A 546 -1.55 -14.19 8.82
N VAL A 547 -0.45 -14.56 9.47
CA VAL A 547 0.91 -14.48 8.94
C VAL A 547 1.46 -15.89 8.78
N GLY A 548 1.93 -16.23 7.57
CA GLY A 548 2.48 -17.55 7.24
C GLY A 548 3.57 -17.45 6.17
N ASP A 549 4.31 -18.52 5.94
CA ASP A 549 5.42 -18.58 4.99
C ASP A 549 5.21 -19.59 3.84
N GLY A 550 4.28 -20.57 3.98
CA GLY A 550 4.27 -21.77 3.13
C GLY A 550 2.98 -22.10 2.36
N ILE A 551 3.09 -23.11 1.48
CA ILE A 551 1.97 -23.77 0.75
C ILE A 551 0.90 -24.27 1.74
N ASN A 552 1.34 -24.86 2.86
CA ASN A 552 0.48 -25.47 3.86
C ASN A 552 -0.47 -24.47 4.54
N ASP A 553 -0.12 -23.19 4.47
CA ASP A 553 -0.84 -22.08 5.09
C ASP A 553 -1.68 -21.29 4.10
N ALA A 554 -1.62 -21.60 2.79
CA ALA A 554 -2.45 -20.93 1.79
C ALA A 554 -3.97 -20.96 2.13
N PRO A 555 -4.56 -22.09 2.60
CA PRO A 555 -5.97 -22.10 3.01
C PRO A 555 -6.27 -21.20 4.22
N ALA A 556 -5.29 -21.03 5.13
CA ALA A 556 -5.40 -20.18 6.31
C ALA A 556 -5.25 -18.69 5.93
N LEU A 557 -4.27 -18.36 5.09
CA LEU A 557 -4.07 -17.03 4.50
C LEU A 557 -5.32 -16.53 3.77
N ALA A 558 -5.96 -17.39 2.98
CA ALA A 558 -7.18 -17.05 2.24
C ALA A 558 -8.43 -16.88 3.13
N ALA A 559 -8.43 -17.46 4.33
CA ALA A 559 -9.56 -17.41 5.26
C ALA A 559 -9.51 -16.24 6.25
N ALA A 560 -8.35 -15.61 6.41
CA ALA A 560 -8.19 -14.40 7.22
C ALA A 560 -8.81 -13.19 6.53
N ASP A 561 -9.12 -12.13 7.31
CA ASP A 561 -9.52 -10.85 6.72
C ASP A 561 -8.36 -10.19 5.96
N VAL A 562 -7.12 -10.47 6.40
CA VAL A 562 -5.89 -10.13 5.70
C VAL A 562 -4.88 -11.26 5.82
N GLY A 563 -4.55 -11.92 4.72
CA GLY A 563 -3.43 -12.86 4.66
C GLY A 563 -2.10 -12.12 4.45
N ILE A 564 -1.08 -12.42 5.25
CA ILE A 564 0.28 -11.86 5.12
C ILE A 564 1.26 -13.01 4.89
N ALA A 565 1.92 -13.02 3.73
CA ALA A 565 3.00 -13.97 3.44
C ALA A 565 4.37 -13.36 3.78
N LEU A 566 5.25 -14.12 4.43
CA LEU A 566 6.65 -13.76 4.70
C LEU A 566 7.61 -14.43 3.72
N GLY A 567 8.56 -13.66 3.19
CA GLY A 567 9.74 -14.16 2.50
C GLY A 567 9.46 -15.18 1.39
N THR A 568 10.41 -16.11 1.19
CA THR A 568 10.56 -17.12 0.11
C THR A 568 9.42 -18.13 -0.04
N GLY A 569 8.22 -17.81 0.42
CA GLY A 569 7.05 -18.63 0.19
C GLY A 569 6.92 -18.97 -1.27
N THR A 570 6.61 -20.24 -1.53
CA THR A 570 6.32 -20.76 -2.87
C THR A 570 5.36 -19.85 -3.62
N ASP A 571 5.41 -19.82 -4.95
CA ASP A 571 4.56 -18.95 -5.79
C ASP A 571 3.07 -18.99 -5.37
N VAL A 572 2.60 -20.14 -4.88
CA VAL A 572 1.25 -20.34 -4.33
C VAL A 572 0.92 -19.44 -3.13
N ALA A 573 1.84 -19.26 -2.18
CA ALA A 573 1.64 -18.38 -1.02
C ALA A 573 1.63 -16.91 -1.44
N ILE A 574 2.50 -16.55 -2.39
CA ILE A 574 2.58 -15.22 -3.03
C ILE A 574 1.36 -14.93 -3.91
N GLU A 575 0.62 -15.93 -4.38
CA GLU A 575 -0.66 -15.73 -5.08
C GLU A 575 -1.85 -15.62 -4.13
N THR A 576 -1.74 -16.20 -2.94
CA THR A 576 -2.88 -16.31 -2.00
C THR A 576 -2.98 -15.13 -1.03
N ALA A 577 -1.87 -14.61 -0.47
CA ALA A 577 -1.89 -13.62 0.63
C ALA A 577 -2.17 -12.15 0.24
N ASP A 578 -3.12 -11.44 0.84
CA ASP A 578 -3.40 -10.05 0.42
C ASP A 578 -2.22 -9.07 0.54
N VAL A 579 -1.28 -9.36 1.46
CA VAL A 579 0.00 -8.66 1.64
C VAL A 579 1.16 -9.64 1.56
N VAL A 580 2.24 -9.26 0.88
CA VAL A 580 3.46 -10.06 0.76
C VAL A 580 4.64 -9.23 1.29
N LEU A 581 5.41 -9.82 2.20
CA LEU A 581 6.66 -9.28 2.71
C LEU A 581 7.80 -9.95 1.96
N MET A 582 8.62 -9.16 1.27
CA MET A 582 9.76 -9.69 0.48
C MET A 582 10.86 -10.26 1.37
N SER A 583 11.00 -9.70 2.57
CA SER A 583 11.88 -10.19 3.62
C SER A 583 11.19 -11.30 4.43
N GLY A 584 11.97 -12.25 4.92
CA GLY A 584 11.52 -13.25 5.90
C GLY A 584 11.42 -12.71 7.33
N ASP A 585 11.76 -11.45 7.57
CA ASP A 585 11.75 -10.83 8.90
C ASP A 585 10.31 -10.49 9.36
N PRO A 586 9.84 -11.05 10.50
CA PRO A 586 8.52 -10.74 11.06
C PRO A 586 8.32 -9.25 11.37
N ALA A 587 9.39 -8.45 11.53
CA ALA A 587 9.28 -7.01 11.72
C ALA A 587 8.61 -6.31 10.52
N GLY A 588 8.59 -6.92 9.34
CA GLY A 588 7.81 -6.45 8.18
C GLY A 588 6.31 -6.34 8.48
N VAL A 589 5.76 -7.21 9.32
CA VAL A 589 4.34 -7.23 9.70
C VAL A 589 3.97 -5.96 10.49
N GLU A 590 4.77 -5.61 11.49
CA GLU A 590 4.60 -4.39 12.27
C GLU A 590 4.65 -3.14 11.38
N ARG A 591 5.64 -3.08 10.49
CA ARG A 591 5.83 -1.96 9.56
C ARG A 591 4.63 -1.82 8.63
N ALA A 592 4.10 -2.94 8.12
CA ALA A 592 2.93 -2.97 7.27
C ALA A 592 1.68 -2.43 8.00
N VAL A 593 1.44 -2.89 9.23
CA VAL A 593 0.30 -2.42 10.03
C VAL A 593 0.40 -0.92 10.32
N ARG A 594 1.56 -0.42 10.77
CA ARG A 594 1.73 1.01 11.05
C ARG A 594 1.59 1.88 9.81
N LEU A 595 2.10 1.42 8.67
CA LEU A 595 1.96 2.15 7.41
C LEU A 595 0.48 2.21 6.98
N SER A 596 -0.25 1.10 7.11
CA SER A 596 -1.70 1.05 6.85
C SER A 596 -2.48 2.00 7.76
N VAL A 597 -2.22 1.99 9.07
CA VAL A 597 -2.82 2.94 10.03
C VAL A 597 -2.47 4.38 9.69
N ALA A 598 -1.20 4.67 9.39
CA ALA A 598 -0.75 6.01 9.03
C ALA A 598 -1.41 6.50 7.74
N THR A 599 -1.56 5.63 6.75
CA THR A 599 -2.19 5.95 5.46
C THR A 599 -3.68 6.19 5.65
N MET A 600 -4.39 5.36 6.42
CA MET A 600 -5.81 5.58 6.71
C MET A 600 -6.05 6.85 7.55
N ARG A 601 -5.16 7.17 8.50
CA ARG A 601 -5.20 8.44 9.22
C ARG A 601 -5.00 9.63 8.27
N ASN A 602 -4.07 9.52 7.33
CA ASN A 602 -3.82 10.54 6.32
C ASN A 602 -5.04 10.77 5.41
N ILE A 603 -5.70 9.69 4.97
CA ILE A 603 -6.95 9.75 4.20
C ILE A 603 -8.02 10.50 5.00
N ARG A 604 -8.25 10.14 6.27
CA ARG A 604 -9.25 10.83 7.12
C ARG A 604 -8.93 12.32 7.29
N GLN A 605 -7.65 12.68 7.48
CA GLN A 605 -7.22 14.08 7.52
C GLN A 605 -7.50 14.80 6.21
N ASN A 606 -7.19 14.17 5.08
CA ASN A 606 -7.42 14.75 3.75
C ASN A 606 -8.90 14.94 3.47
N LEU A 607 -9.76 14.00 3.88
CA LEU A 607 -11.21 14.17 3.79
C LEU A 607 -11.70 15.31 4.69
N GLY A 608 -11.13 15.46 5.89
CA GLY A 608 -11.36 16.63 6.75
C GLY A 608 -11.00 17.95 6.07
N TRP A 609 -9.82 18.03 5.42
CA TRP A 609 -9.41 19.20 4.62
C TRP A 609 -10.24 19.41 3.36
N ALA A 610 -10.74 18.34 2.76
CA ALA A 610 -11.51 18.38 1.52
C ALA A 610 -12.96 18.83 1.73
N PHE A 611 -13.53 18.69 2.94
CA PHE A 611 -14.91 19.09 3.25
C PHE A 611 -15.03 20.19 4.30
N GLY A 612 -14.11 20.25 5.26
CA GLY A 612 -14.23 21.13 6.42
C GLY A 612 -14.35 22.60 6.04
N TYR A 613 -13.60 23.04 5.02
CA TYR A 613 -13.69 24.42 4.53
C TYR A 613 -15.01 24.68 3.77
N ASN A 614 -15.54 23.72 3.00
CA ASN A 614 -16.82 23.91 2.31
C ASN A 614 -17.95 24.07 3.34
N ILE A 615 -18.01 23.19 4.34
CA ILE A 615 -19.04 23.23 5.40
C ILE A 615 -19.00 24.58 6.13
N LEU A 616 -17.80 25.10 6.42
CA LEU A 616 -17.63 26.37 7.12
C LEU A 616 -17.98 27.58 6.24
N LEU A 617 -17.63 27.55 4.96
CA LEU A 617 -17.72 28.72 4.07
C LEU A 617 -19.02 28.79 3.27
N ILE A 618 -19.81 27.71 3.14
CA ILE A 618 -21.13 27.74 2.51
C ILE A 618 -22.08 28.72 3.23
N PRO A 619 -22.23 28.70 4.57
CA PRO A 619 -23.05 29.69 5.27
C PRO A 619 -22.57 31.14 5.08
N VAL A 620 -21.24 31.33 5.03
CA VAL A 620 -20.64 32.65 4.78
C VAL A 620 -20.95 33.12 3.36
N ALA A 621 -20.87 32.23 2.37
CA ALA A 621 -21.22 32.51 0.98
C ALA A 621 -22.72 32.78 0.80
N ALA A 622 -23.57 32.08 1.56
CA ALA A 622 -25.01 32.32 1.58
C ALA A 622 -25.38 33.69 2.18
N GLY A 623 -24.46 34.34 2.90
CA GLY A 623 -24.65 35.66 3.49
C GLY A 623 -25.14 35.64 4.92
N VAL A 624 -24.99 34.53 5.66
CA VAL A 624 -25.41 34.44 7.08
C VAL A 624 -24.69 35.49 7.94
N LEU A 625 -23.44 35.83 7.62
CA LEU A 625 -22.67 36.86 8.33
C LEU A 625 -22.94 38.29 7.84
N PHE A 626 -23.67 38.45 6.73
CA PHE A 626 -23.89 39.75 6.12
C PHE A 626 -24.68 40.74 7.01
N PRO A 627 -25.77 40.35 7.70
CA PRO A 627 -26.55 41.29 8.50
C PRO A 627 -25.79 41.87 9.70
N ALA A 628 -24.86 41.10 10.28
CA ALA A 628 -24.12 41.49 11.47
C ALA A 628 -22.76 42.16 11.15
N PHE A 629 -22.10 41.76 10.07
CA PHE A 629 -20.72 42.16 9.77
C PHE A 629 -20.52 42.76 8.37
N GLY A 630 -21.55 42.77 7.51
CA GLY A 630 -21.43 43.20 6.12
C GLY A 630 -20.54 42.30 5.25
N VAL A 631 -20.22 41.09 5.73
CA VAL A 631 -19.30 40.17 5.05
C VAL A 631 -20.08 39.26 4.09
N LEU A 632 -19.70 39.29 2.82
CA LEU A 632 -20.15 38.35 1.79
C LEU A 632 -18.92 37.69 1.15
N LEU A 633 -18.94 36.36 0.97
CA LEU A 633 -17.84 35.68 0.31
C LEU A 633 -17.84 36.02 -1.19
N SER A 634 -16.71 36.53 -1.70
CA SER A 634 -16.57 36.73 -3.15
C SER A 634 -16.32 35.38 -3.86
N PRO A 635 -16.83 35.20 -5.08
CA PRO A 635 -16.56 34.01 -5.89
C PRO A 635 -15.07 33.72 -6.10
N MET A 636 -14.25 34.77 -6.14
CA MET A 636 -12.79 34.66 -6.26
C MET A 636 -12.14 34.08 -5.01
N LEU A 637 -12.52 34.58 -3.82
CA LEU A 637 -12.02 34.03 -2.56
C LEU A 637 -12.48 32.58 -2.36
N ALA A 638 -13.70 32.27 -2.80
CA ALA A 638 -14.19 30.90 -2.83
C ALA A 638 -13.29 30.01 -3.70
N ALA A 639 -12.94 30.46 -4.92
CA ALA A 639 -12.03 29.73 -5.80
C ALA A 639 -10.59 29.62 -5.28
N GLY A 640 -10.09 30.63 -4.59
CA GLY A 640 -8.79 30.56 -3.90
C GLY A 640 -8.78 29.52 -2.76
N ALA A 641 -9.83 29.47 -1.95
CA ALA A 641 -9.97 28.48 -0.87
C ALA A 641 -9.95 27.04 -1.40
N MET A 642 -10.60 26.79 -2.54
CA MET A 642 -10.54 25.49 -3.21
C MET A 642 -9.12 25.08 -3.61
N ALA A 643 -8.38 26.00 -4.25
CA ALA A 643 -7.00 25.74 -4.66
C ALA A 643 -6.11 25.41 -3.45
N PHE A 644 -6.29 26.14 -2.34
CA PHE A 644 -5.57 25.88 -1.10
C PHE A 644 -5.90 24.51 -0.50
N SER A 645 -7.18 24.10 -0.48
CA SER A 645 -7.58 22.78 0.00
C SER A 645 -6.89 21.65 -0.80
N SER A 646 -6.85 21.76 -2.14
CA SER A 646 -6.14 20.77 -2.98
C SER A 646 -4.64 20.71 -2.66
N ILE A 647 -3.98 21.84 -2.43
CA ILE A 647 -2.57 21.88 -2.02
C ILE A 647 -2.37 21.25 -0.64
N ALA A 648 -3.24 21.54 0.31
CA ALA A 648 -3.18 21.00 1.67
C ALA A 648 -3.29 19.47 1.66
N VAL A 649 -4.28 18.93 0.93
CA VAL A 649 -4.50 17.49 0.76
C VAL A 649 -3.27 16.81 0.14
N VAL A 650 -2.76 17.35 -0.96
CA VAL A 650 -1.58 16.80 -1.64
C VAL A 650 -0.36 16.83 -0.73
N THR A 651 -0.09 17.98 -0.10
CA THR A 651 1.08 18.16 0.77
C THR A 651 1.01 17.20 1.95
N ASN A 652 -0.19 17.03 2.52
CA ASN A 652 -0.39 16.09 3.60
C ASN A 652 -0.19 14.64 3.14
N ALA A 653 -0.68 14.24 1.97
CA ALA A 653 -0.44 12.91 1.40
C ALA A 653 1.05 12.63 1.17
N LEU A 654 1.80 13.60 0.65
CA LEU A 654 3.23 13.46 0.39
C LEU A 654 4.08 13.26 1.66
N ARG A 655 3.56 13.58 2.86
CA ARG A 655 4.25 13.27 4.13
C ARG A 655 4.47 11.78 4.34
N LEU A 656 3.62 10.92 3.76
CA LEU A 656 3.77 9.47 3.83
C LEU A 656 5.06 8.97 3.17
N ASN A 657 5.66 9.72 2.23
CA ASN A 657 6.96 9.36 1.65
C ASN A 657 8.10 9.30 2.67
N ARG A 658 7.97 9.98 3.82
CA ARG A 658 8.98 10.00 4.89
C ARG A 658 8.75 8.93 5.95
N PHE A 659 7.68 8.14 5.83
CA PHE A 659 7.33 7.11 6.81
C PHE A 659 8.46 6.07 6.91
N GLY A 660 8.99 5.78 8.10
CA GLY A 660 10.08 4.81 8.28
C GLY A 660 11.51 5.38 8.15
N ASN A 661 11.69 6.63 7.72
CA ASN A 661 13.02 7.27 7.71
C ASN A 661 13.42 7.89 9.07
N MET A 662 12.57 7.80 10.12
CA MET A 662 12.76 8.52 11.40
C MET A 662 13.07 7.62 12.61
N THR A 663 13.45 6.36 12.41
CA THR A 663 13.82 5.47 13.52
C THR A 663 14.93 4.52 13.09
N GLU A 664 16.15 5.03 13.11
CA GLU A 664 17.40 4.25 13.18
C GLU A 664 18.53 5.20 13.65
N GLN A 665 18.32 5.81 14.81
CA GLN A 665 19.44 6.16 15.70
C GLN A 665 19.06 5.57 17.04
N PRO A 666 19.71 4.50 17.51
CA PRO A 666 19.72 4.21 18.92
C PRO A 666 20.30 5.45 19.58
N SER A 667 19.56 6.04 20.52
CA SER A 667 20.17 6.94 21.49
C SER A 667 21.26 6.14 22.21
N GLU A 668 22.52 6.44 21.90
CA GLU A 668 23.61 6.11 22.81
C GLU A 668 23.29 6.79 24.15
N GLY A 669 22.95 5.97 25.13
CA GLY A 669 22.66 6.35 26.51
C GLY A 669 23.05 5.21 27.42
#